data_AF-A0A1S4CKA0-F1
#
_entry.id   AF-A0A1S4CKA0-F1
#
_cell.length_a   1.000
_cell.length_b   1.000
_cell.length_c   1.000
_cell.angle_alpha   90.00
_cell.angle_beta   90.00
_cell.angle_gamma   90.00
#
_symmetry.space_group_name_H-M   'P 1'
#
loop_
_entity.id
_entity.type
_entity.pdbx_description
1 polymer ?
#
loop_
_entity_poly.entity_id
_entity_poly.type
_entity_poly.pdbx_seq_one_letter_code
_entity_poly.pdbx_strand_id
1 'polypeptide(L)'
;MLLQRRTKELERQKWNSSIKSTIDPDEKVIYQCYPMIRKHIALIIREPSSADVQVGSNHDVNTFSSSFDKGKNVAHPFSVFERGSTSRASKGQQNLFPDATGKDLYTGNTEEAKHFRTYIRAYNNMFAFTSLGVTNDKDLARRYHGIYTFRVQGQMYHFIPGLLPFDKKGKNMQLYFYDNENELANRMACSRNINESIVKRLMHVLSINPYSIFLKSLTNVPKLSDCYIALKCEPKSDQRVYNLPTTTEVAGIWVHDNAVDIVSTPHIRIYTHSDKTQSVNYYYGCYDALQYPLLFPYSQNGWHCGIKKIVRTDQHYCKNEELPSVKNMCSIDGFLDMEAQTKEKGKRKKEIVSCREYYCYKFQIREDEKNEVLHCGRLFQQFIVDVFIKLETQRLDFYFFNQDLFRMDVLQGLINFLKLGETEASKIGKKTFLPVTFIGGPRDMRRRYMDAIALVQRFGKPDIFLTMTCNPSWPEIKQHLLSTDETQNRPDLVSRVFRGKVEELKADILKKNIFGKVAAFMYTIEFQKRGPPHAHFLIILTCEYKLLAPESYDKFVCAELPDCNTEEHLYSRVLQHMMHGPCVDLNPTNSCMGKRGLCKFNYPKDFAEQTSKGKNSYPIYRRRSTGKLVHIREQYLNNSWDVPYNPYLLCKFDCHMNIEVCSDIKVVKYIYKYICKGHDKIAFCIHNNNEIDEIKEYRSARWVTPPEAAWRLFGFPISEMTPTVYHLQLHSEGQQFVSFKSSETVNRILNNPMIRKTMLTEFFAMNRTNEHAIAMQLLYKEFPEHFVWSPGYRTWTRR
;
A
#
# COMPACT_ATOMS: atom_id res chain seq x y z
N MET A 1 39.53 1.86 24.82
CA MET A 1 38.97 2.96 24.00
C MET A 1 39.84 3.35 22.79
N LEU A 2 41.10 3.80 22.94
CA LEU A 2 41.91 4.28 21.80
C LEU A 2 42.11 3.23 20.67
N LEU A 3 42.38 1.96 21.02
CA LEU A 3 42.43 0.88 20.01
C LEU A 3 41.11 0.76 19.23
N GLN A 4 39.96 0.70 19.91
CA GLN A 4 38.65 0.60 19.25
C GLN A 4 38.35 1.79 18.31
N ARG A 5 38.78 3.02 18.65
CA ARG A 5 38.72 4.15 17.71
C ARG A 5 39.58 3.88 16.49
N ARG A 6 40.83 3.44 16.67
CA ARG A 6 41.77 3.16 15.57
C ARG A 6 41.29 2.02 14.65
N THR A 7 40.69 0.97 15.21
CA THR A 7 40.07 -0.13 14.44
C THR A 7 38.89 0.36 13.60
N LYS A 8 37.98 1.15 14.20
CA LYS A 8 36.85 1.75 13.47
C LYS A 8 37.30 2.71 12.36
N GLU A 9 38.37 3.49 12.58
CA GLU A 9 38.93 4.38 11.57
C GLU A 9 39.57 3.59 10.40
N LEU A 10 40.27 2.49 10.69
CA LEU A 10 40.83 1.57 9.67
C LEU A 10 39.73 0.84 8.87
N GLU A 11 38.66 0.39 9.52
CA GLU A 11 37.48 -0.17 8.84
C GLU A 11 36.81 0.87 7.94
N ARG A 12 36.69 2.12 8.41
CA ARG A 12 36.15 3.26 7.65
C ARG A 12 37.00 3.64 6.44
N GLN A 13 38.34 3.54 6.54
CA GLN A 13 39.24 3.74 5.39
C GLN A 13 39.13 2.61 4.37
N LYS A 14 39.07 1.34 4.83
CA LYS A 14 38.81 0.18 3.96
C LYS A 14 37.45 0.28 3.25
N TRP A 15 36.41 0.73 3.96
CA TRP A 15 35.07 1.02 3.41
C TRP A 15 35.10 2.05 2.28
N ASN A 16 35.70 3.22 2.52
CA ASN A 16 35.81 4.29 1.52
C ASN A 16 36.64 3.88 0.29
N SER A 17 37.61 2.97 0.45
CA SER A 17 38.38 2.42 -0.67
C SER A 17 37.56 1.37 -1.47
N SER A 18 36.92 0.43 -0.77
CA SER A 18 36.12 -0.65 -1.38
C SER A 18 34.90 -0.13 -2.17
N ILE A 19 34.29 0.97 -1.71
CA ILE A 19 33.22 1.64 -2.48
C ILE A 19 33.74 2.13 -3.84
N LYS A 20 34.95 2.70 -3.91
CA LYS A 20 35.50 3.25 -5.16
C LYS A 20 35.89 2.18 -6.19
N SER A 21 36.26 0.98 -5.76
CA SER A 21 36.73 -0.09 -6.65
C SER A 21 35.64 -1.07 -7.10
N THR A 22 34.43 -1.01 -6.53
CA THR A 22 33.35 -1.99 -6.77
C THR A 22 32.13 -1.41 -7.52
N ILE A 23 32.35 -0.37 -8.34
CA ILE A 23 31.34 0.14 -9.29
C ILE A 23 31.56 -0.51 -10.65
N ASP A 24 30.75 -1.51 -10.94
CA ASP A 24 30.61 -2.11 -12.26
C ASP A 24 29.82 -1.16 -13.19
N PRO A 25 30.34 -0.79 -14.36
CA PRO A 25 29.64 0.06 -15.33
C PRO A 25 28.29 -0.46 -15.82
N ASP A 26 28.06 -1.78 -15.80
CA ASP A 26 26.90 -2.38 -16.47
C ASP A 26 25.64 -2.51 -15.58
N GLU A 27 25.73 -2.25 -14.26
CA GLU A 27 24.55 -2.20 -13.37
C GLU A 27 23.76 -0.87 -13.50
N LYS A 28 23.05 -0.68 -14.63
CA LYS A 28 22.21 0.51 -14.93
C LYS A 28 21.24 0.97 -13.81
N VAL A 29 20.90 0.11 -12.85
CA VAL A 29 20.01 0.42 -11.72
C VAL A 29 20.65 1.41 -10.71
N ILE A 30 21.98 1.45 -10.63
CA ILE A 30 22.70 2.31 -9.65
C ILE A 30 23.08 3.67 -10.24
N TYR A 31 23.12 3.78 -11.56
CA TYR A 31 23.62 4.96 -12.27
C TYR A 31 22.77 6.24 -12.12
N GLN A 32 21.50 6.14 -11.72
CA GLN A 32 20.69 7.33 -11.37
C GLN A 32 21.04 7.92 -10.00
N CYS A 33 21.66 7.16 -9.09
CA CYS A 33 22.08 7.66 -7.78
C CYS A 33 23.51 8.21 -7.79
N TYR A 34 24.39 7.66 -8.62
CA TYR A 34 25.84 7.84 -8.50
C TYR A 34 26.34 9.30 -8.63
N PRO A 35 25.85 10.15 -9.57
CA PRO A 35 26.29 11.54 -9.67
C PRO A 35 25.93 12.41 -8.45
N MET A 36 24.88 12.03 -7.70
CA MET A 36 24.37 12.79 -6.54
C MET A 36 24.88 12.31 -5.18
N ILE A 37 25.78 11.32 -5.14
CA ILE A 37 26.40 10.84 -3.88
C ILE A 37 27.52 11.78 -3.40
N ARG A 38 28.06 12.64 -4.27
CA ARG A 38 29.34 13.34 -4.00
C ARG A 38 29.28 14.54 -3.04
N LYS A 39 28.11 15.04 -2.63
CA LYS A 39 27.99 16.26 -1.80
C LYS A 39 26.80 16.25 -0.81
N HIS A 40 27.11 16.57 0.45
CA HIS A 40 26.27 17.34 1.41
C HIS A 40 25.11 16.68 2.21
N ILE A 41 25.27 15.51 2.85
CA ILE A 41 24.30 15.04 3.89
C ILE A 41 25.02 14.39 5.09
N ALA A 42 24.54 14.68 6.31
CA ALA A 42 24.93 14.00 7.56
C ALA A 42 23.69 13.46 8.28
N LEU A 43 23.82 12.31 8.93
CA LEU A 43 22.71 11.54 9.52
C LEU A 43 23.09 11.06 10.91
N ILE A 44 22.10 10.97 11.81
CA ILE A 44 22.30 10.62 13.23
C ILE A 44 21.21 9.66 13.66
N ILE A 45 21.44 8.86 14.69
CA ILE A 45 20.52 7.83 15.14
C ILE A 45 20.11 8.09 16.60
N ARG A 46 18.83 7.85 16.91
CA ARG A 46 18.19 8.14 18.19
C ARG A 46 17.65 6.86 18.83
N GLU A 47 18.20 6.50 19.99
CA GLU A 47 17.70 5.41 20.83
C GLU A 47 16.45 5.82 21.65
N PRO A 48 15.51 4.91 21.95
CA PRO A 48 14.34 5.21 22.79
C PRO A 48 14.70 5.19 24.30
N SER A 49 14.15 6.13 25.06
CA SER A 49 14.23 6.18 26.53
C SER A 49 12.99 5.52 27.17
N SER A 50 13.19 4.72 28.21
CA SER A 50 12.14 3.98 28.93
C SER A 50 11.40 4.81 30.00
N ALA A 51 10.07 4.90 29.89
CA ALA A 51 9.15 5.24 31.00
C ALA A 51 7.71 4.83 30.64
N ASP A 52 6.93 4.42 31.65
CA ASP A 52 5.71 3.62 31.49
C ASP A 52 4.38 4.37 31.35
N VAL A 53 3.36 3.61 30.95
CA VAL A 53 1.94 3.98 30.87
C VAL A 53 1.24 3.67 32.20
N GLN A 54 0.42 4.60 32.70
CA GLN A 54 -0.63 4.28 33.69
C GLN A 54 -2.00 4.79 33.22
N VAL A 55 -3.01 3.99 33.54
CA VAL A 55 -4.43 4.22 33.25
C VAL A 55 -5.17 4.29 34.59
N GLY A 56 -6.01 5.30 34.79
CA GLY A 56 -6.84 5.49 35.98
C GLY A 56 -8.32 5.59 35.62
N SER A 57 -9.19 5.03 36.46
CA SER A 57 -10.63 4.86 36.25
C SER A 57 -11.47 5.60 37.32
N ASN A 58 -12.80 5.45 37.24
CA ASN A 58 -13.82 5.84 38.25
C ASN A 58 -14.13 7.35 38.31
N HIS A 59 -15.31 7.83 38.72
CA HIS A 59 -16.68 7.29 38.66
C HIS A 59 -17.67 8.48 38.82
N ASP A 60 -18.97 8.20 38.61
CA ASP A 60 -20.14 8.84 39.25
C ASP A 60 -21.05 9.82 38.50
N VAL A 61 -22.26 9.85 39.05
CA VAL A 61 -23.57 10.03 38.42
C VAL A 61 -24.18 11.37 38.86
N ASN A 62 -24.87 12.08 37.96
CA ASN A 62 -26.19 12.65 38.30
C ASN A 62 -27.02 13.12 37.09
N THR A 63 -28.31 12.82 37.18
CA THR A 63 -29.42 13.19 36.29
C THR A 63 -29.80 14.67 36.38
N PHE A 64 -30.35 15.27 35.31
CA PHE A 64 -31.66 15.94 35.31
C PHE A 64 -32.12 16.26 33.86
N SER A 65 -33.36 16.78 33.72
CA SER A 65 -34.25 16.57 32.57
C SER A 65 -34.68 17.87 31.84
N SER A 66 -35.69 17.75 30.96
CA SER A 66 -36.38 18.79 30.14
C SER A 66 -35.68 19.22 28.84
N SER A 67 -36.35 19.66 27.76
CA SER A 67 -37.57 19.29 27.00
C SER A 67 -37.87 20.46 26.01
N PHE A 68 -38.76 20.27 25.03
CA PHE A 68 -39.19 21.24 23.98
C PHE A 68 -38.20 21.50 22.81
N ASP A 69 -38.64 21.83 21.59
CA ASP A 69 -39.79 21.32 20.81
C ASP A 69 -39.59 21.59 19.29
N LYS A 70 -40.54 21.18 18.45
CA LYS A 70 -40.47 21.16 16.98
C LYS A 70 -41.00 22.43 16.29
N GLY A 71 -40.36 22.81 15.17
CA GLY A 71 -40.96 23.57 14.06
C GLY A 71 -40.23 23.19 12.77
N LYS A 72 -40.81 22.41 11.84
CA LYS A 72 -41.91 22.63 10.89
C LYS A 72 -41.38 23.04 9.50
N ASN A 73 -41.63 22.16 8.52
CA ASN A 73 -41.30 22.32 7.10
C ASN A 73 -42.22 23.34 6.41
N VAL A 74 -41.77 23.86 5.26
CA VAL A 74 -42.61 24.40 4.19
C VAL A 74 -42.27 23.66 2.89
N ALA A 75 -43.27 23.38 2.06
CA ALA A 75 -43.15 22.55 0.85
C ALA A 75 -43.80 23.23 -0.37
N HIS A 76 -43.31 22.91 -1.57
CA HIS A 76 -43.85 23.34 -2.86
C HIS A 76 -43.70 22.18 -3.90
N PRO A 77 -44.42 22.22 -5.05
CA PRO A 77 -45.33 21.12 -5.41
C PRO A 77 -44.86 20.06 -6.45
N PHE A 78 -45.73 19.04 -6.60
CA PHE A 78 -45.71 17.81 -7.42
C PHE A 78 -45.27 17.97 -8.91
N SER A 79 -44.95 16.91 -9.68
CA SER A 79 -45.41 15.50 -9.68
C SER A 79 -44.35 14.55 -10.36
N VAL A 80 -44.48 13.22 -10.54
CA VAL A 80 -45.45 12.15 -10.17
C VAL A 80 -44.64 10.92 -9.68
N PHE A 81 -45.11 10.20 -8.64
CA PHE A 81 -45.09 8.72 -8.46
C PHE A 81 -45.62 8.40 -7.05
N GLU A 82 -46.48 7.38 -6.91
CA GLU A 82 -47.19 7.11 -5.65
C GLU A 82 -46.33 6.43 -4.57
N ARG A 83 -46.80 6.50 -3.32
CA ARG A 83 -46.06 6.08 -2.13
C ARG A 83 -46.04 4.56 -1.98
N GLY A 84 -44.89 3.94 -2.26
CA GLY A 84 -44.56 2.60 -1.75
C GLY A 84 -44.22 2.64 -0.25
N SER A 85 -44.79 1.74 0.54
CA SER A 85 -44.64 1.67 1.99
C SER A 85 -43.18 1.41 2.42
N THR A 86 -42.58 2.34 3.19
CA THR A 86 -41.27 2.12 3.81
C THR A 86 -41.38 1.18 5.00
N SER A 87 -41.01 -0.09 4.84
CA SER A 87 -40.89 -1.03 5.95
C SER A 87 -39.66 -0.73 6.80
N ARG A 88 -39.84 -0.66 8.12
CA ARG A 88 -38.78 -0.30 9.07
C ARG A 88 -38.00 -1.56 9.48
N ALA A 89 -37.02 -1.96 8.69
CA ALA A 89 -36.16 -3.10 9.01
C ALA A 89 -35.21 -2.79 10.19
N SER A 90 -34.84 -3.84 10.94
CA SER A 90 -34.04 -3.77 12.16
C SER A 90 -32.54 -3.51 11.90
N LYS A 91 -31.76 -3.25 12.96
CA LYS A 91 -30.32 -2.92 12.93
C LYS A 91 -29.41 -4.11 12.58
N GLY A 92 -29.69 -4.83 11.50
CA GLY A 92 -28.79 -5.81 10.90
C GLY A 92 -28.43 -5.40 9.49
N GLN A 93 -27.17 -5.53 9.10
CA GLN A 93 -26.76 -5.39 7.71
C GLN A 93 -27.41 -6.55 6.92
N GLN A 94 -28.47 -6.28 6.15
CA GLN A 94 -29.15 -7.30 5.34
C GLN A 94 -28.14 -7.99 4.41
N ASN A 95 -28.31 -9.31 4.20
CA ASN A 95 -27.43 -10.12 3.35
C ASN A 95 -27.15 -9.41 2.02
N LEU A 96 -25.90 -9.42 1.56
CA LEU A 96 -25.54 -8.79 0.29
C LEU A 96 -26.17 -9.51 -0.89
N PHE A 97 -26.47 -10.81 -0.76
CA PHE A 97 -27.16 -11.58 -1.79
C PHE A 97 -28.69 -11.56 -1.58
N PRO A 98 -29.47 -11.05 -2.55
CA PRO A 98 -30.91 -11.28 -2.57
C PRO A 98 -31.18 -12.77 -2.82
N ASP A 99 -32.01 -13.32 -1.94
CA ASP A 99 -32.55 -14.68 -1.94
C ASP A 99 -31.55 -15.85 -1.86
N ALA A 100 -32.07 -17.00 -1.43
CA ALA A 100 -31.32 -18.25 -1.33
C ALA A 100 -30.72 -18.69 -2.68
N THR A 101 -31.37 -18.32 -3.77
CA THR A 101 -31.02 -18.59 -5.18
C THR A 101 -29.87 -17.76 -5.73
N GLY A 102 -29.41 -16.72 -5.02
CA GLY A 102 -28.16 -16.02 -5.34
C GLY A 102 -26.97 -16.55 -4.53
N LYS A 103 -27.22 -16.87 -3.26
CA LYS A 103 -26.18 -17.17 -2.25
C LYS A 103 -25.45 -18.49 -2.47
N ASP A 104 -26.14 -19.52 -2.96
CA ASP A 104 -25.57 -20.83 -3.29
C ASP A 104 -24.49 -20.77 -4.39
N LEU A 105 -24.56 -19.82 -5.33
CA LEU A 105 -23.49 -19.62 -6.32
C LEU A 105 -22.17 -19.21 -5.64
N TYR A 106 -22.23 -18.41 -4.58
CA TYR A 106 -21.06 -17.94 -3.83
C TYR A 106 -20.54 -18.97 -2.83
N THR A 107 -21.41 -19.71 -2.14
CA THR A 107 -20.99 -20.60 -1.01
C THR A 107 -21.28 -22.09 -1.23
N GLY A 108 -21.98 -22.47 -2.30
CA GLY A 108 -22.36 -23.85 -2.59
C GLY A 108 -21.29 -24.66 -3.33
N ASN A 109 -21.41 -25.99 -3.27
CA ASN A 109 -20.44 -26.94 -3.82
C ASN A 109 -20.86 -27.61 -5.14
N THR A 110 -21.95 -27.15 -5.77
CA THR A 110 -22.39 -27.63 -7.09
C THR A 110 -21.37 -27.25 -8.18
N GLU A 111 -21.35 -27.99 -9.29
CA GLU A 111 -20.52 -27.64 -10.45
C GLU A 111 -20.88 -26.26 -11.02
N GLU A 112 -22.15 -25.88 -10.99
CA GLU A 112 -22.60 -24.53 -11.36
C GLU A 112 -21.96 -23.45 -10.47
N ALA A 113 -21.93 -23.64 -9.14
CA ALA A 113 -21.33 -22.71 -8.20
C ALA A 113 -19.79 -22.66 -8.31
N LYS A 114 -19.12 -23.80 -8.53
CA LYS A 114 -17.68 -23.88 -8.83
C LYS A 114 -17.34 -23.13 -10.13
N HIS A 115 -18.16 -23.31 -11.17
CA HIS A 115 -18.04 -22.62 -12.45
C HIS A 115 -18.25 -21.10 -12.29
N PHE A 116 -19.28 -20.68 -11.56
CA PHE A 116 -19.53 -19.28 -11.21
C PHE A 116 -18.31 -18.66 -10.53
N ARG A 117 -17.81 -19.22 -9.41
CA ARG A 117 -16.65 -18.68 -8.68
C ARG A 117 -15.37 -18.63 -9.53
N THR A 118 -15.19 -19.58 -10.44
CA THR A 118 -14.04 -19.61 -11.36
C THR A 118 -14.07 -18.44 -12.34
N TYR A 119 -15.26 -18.11 -12.87
CA TYR A 119 -15.47 -17.07 -13.88
C TYR A 119 -16.16 -15.80 -13.36
N ILE A 120 -16.26 -15.61 -12.05
CA ILE A 120 -17.04 -14.54 -11.40
C ILE A 120 -16.71 -13.13 -11.90
N ARG A 121 -15.45 -12.87 -12.27
CA ARG A 121 -15.04 -11.60 -12.88
C ARG A 121 -15.65 -11.37 -14.27
N ALA A 122 -15.81 -12.42 -15.07
CA ALA A 122 -16.44 -12.35 -16.38
C ALA A 122 -17.97 -12.15 -16.24
N TYR A 123 -18.63 -12.86 -15.32
CA TYR A 123 -20.03 -12.60 -14.96
C TYR A 123 -20.22 -11.16 -14.47
N ASN A 124 -19.38 -10.67 -13.55
CA ASN A 124 -19.48 -9.29 -13.07
C ASN A 124 -19.32 -8.28 -14.21
N ASN A 125 -18.32 -8.45 -15.08
CA ASN A 125 -18.09 -7.54 -16.19
C ASN A 125 -19.21 -7.57 -17.24
N MET A 126 -19.92 -8.69 -17.40
CA MET A 126 -21.09 -8.82 -18.26
C MET A 126 -22.28 -8.00 -17.74
N PHE A 127 -22.48 -7.96 -16.42
CA PHE A 127 -23.55 -7.17 -15.78
C PHE A 127 -23.11 -5.75 -15.38
N ALA A 128 -21.82 -5.43 -15.37
CA ALA A 128 -21.34 -4.11 -15.01
C ALA A 128 -21.89 -3.02 -15.94
N PHE A 129 -22.34 -1.91 -15.35
CA PHE A 129 -22.84 -0.75 -16.08
C PHE A 129 -21.69 0.05 -16.71
N THR A 130 -20.50 0.01 -16.09
CA THR A 130 -19.25 0.57 -16.60
C THR A 130 -18.34 -0.48 -17.23
N SER A 131 -17.61 -0.06 -18.25
CA SER A 131 -16.43 -0.77 -18.76
C SER A 131 -15.20 -0.44 -17.92
N LEU A 132 -14.33 -1.42 -17.69
CA LEU A 132 -13.16 -1.31 -16.83
C LEU A 132 -11.88 -1.11 -17.65
N GLY A 133 -11.35 0.11 -17.66
CA GLY A 133 -10.03 0.42 -18.22
C GLY A 133 -8.92 0.01 -17.26
N VAL A 134 -8.18 -1.05 -17.57
CA VAL A 134 -7.08 -1.54 -16.74
C VAL A 134 -5.98 -2.23 -17.57
N THR A 135 -4.71 -1.89 -17.29
CA THR A 135 -3.56 -2.65 -17.80
C THR A 135 -3.24 -3.76 -16.80
N ASN A 136 -3.38 -5.03 -17.20
CA ASN A 136 -3.11 -6.18 -16.34
C ASN A 136 -2.07 -7.13 -16.94
N ASP A 137 -1.40 -7.87 -16.04
CA ASP A 137 -0.46 -8.93 -16.40
C ASP A 137 -1.24 -10.16 -16.87
N LYS A 138 -1.25 -10.42 -18.18
CA LYS A 138 -2.07 -11.49 -18.79
C LYS A 138 -1.65 -12.90 -18.35
N ASP A 139 -0.38 -13.11 -18.00
CA ASP A 139 0.11 -14.44 -17.58
C ASP A 139 -0.38 -14.77 -16.18
N LEU A 140 -0.28 -13.79 -15.26
CA LEU A 140 -0.76 -13.89 -13.89
C LEU A 140 -2.30 -13.92 -13.81
N ALA A 141 -2.97 -13.12 -14.64
CA ALA A 141 -4.42 -12.97 -14.64
C ALA A 141 -5.17 -14.10 -15.36
N ARG A 142 -4.49 -15.13 -15.89
CA ARG A 142 -5.11 -16.27 -16.59
C ARG A 142 -4.84 -17.65 -15.96
N ARG A 143 -4.07 -17.73 -14.87
CA ARG A 143 -3.71 -19.00 -14.18
C ARG A 143 -3.05 -20.05 -15.10
N TYR A 144 -2.27 -19.63 -16.11
CA TYR A 144 -1.49 -20.58 -16.91
C TYR A 144 -0.31 -21.17 -16.12
N HIS A 145 0.34 -20.36 -15.27
CA HIS A 145 1.46 -20.80 -14.42
C HIS A 145 1.39 -20.17 -13.03
N GLY A 146 1.33 -21.01 -11.99
CA GLY A 146 1.36 -20.59 -10.59
C GLY A 146 0.03 -20.08 -10.03
N ILE A 147 0.10 -19.44 -8.86
CA ILE A 147 -1.07 -18.92 -8.13
C ILE A 147 -1.68 -17.73 -8.89
N TYR A 148 -3.00 -17.75 -9.10
CA TYR A 148 -3.73 -16.65 -9.71
C TYR A 148 -3.67 -15.39 -8.82
N THR A 149 -3.23 -14.28 -9.42
CA THR A 149 -3.14 -12.97 -8.76
C THR A 149 -3.67 -11.90 -9.70
N PHE A 150 -4.72 -11.18 -9.28
CA PHE A 150 -5.18 -10.00 -10.01
C PHE A 150 -4.18 -8.85 -9.85
N ARG A 151 -3.39 -8.60 -10.88
CA ARG A 151 -2.30 -7.63 -10.86
C ARG A 151 -2.52 -6.50 -11.86
N VAL A 152 -2.38 -5.27 -11.38
CA VAL A 152 -2.63 -4.05 -12.17
C VAL A 152 -1.37 -3.21 -12.31
N GLN A 153 -1.09 -2.74 -13.53
CA GLN A 153 -0.15 -1.67 -13.80
C GLN A 153 -0.94 -0.36 -13.97
N GLY A 154 -0.38 0.76 -13.51
CA GLY A 154 -0.98 2.05 -13.82
C GLY A 154 -2.21 2.33 -12.96
N GLN A 155 -3.32 2.65 -13.60
CA GLN A 155 -4.55 3.05 -12.92
C GLN A 155 -5.73 2.25 -13.46
N MET A 156 -6.75 2.09 -12.61
CA MET A 156 -8.07 1.57 -12.97
C MET A 156 -9.00 2.75 -13.25
N TYR A 157 -9.78 2.64 -14.31
CA TYR A 157 -10.74 3.66 -14.75
C TYR A 157 -12.08 3.01 -15.03
N HIS A 158 -13.16 3.60 -14.54
CA HIS A 158 -14.53 3.17 -14.82
C HIS A 158 -15.12 4.08 -15.90
N PHE A 159 -15.55 3.49 -17.01
CA PHE A 159 -15.91 4.20 -18.23
C PHE A 159 -17.34 3.86 -18.66
N ILE A 160 -18.13 4.90 -18.87
CA ILE A 160 -19.51 4.84 -19.36
C ILE A 160 -19.52 5.19 -20.86
N PRO A 161 -19.97 4.27 -21.74
CA PRO A 161 -20.12 4.54 -23.17
C PRO A 161 -21.32 5.48 -23.43
N GLY A 162 -21.42 6.01 -24.66
CA GLY A 162 -22.66 6.67 -25.12
C GLY A 162 -23.85 5.70 -25.12
N LEU A 163 -25.08 6.22 -25.19
CA LEU A 163 -26.28 5.37 -25.05
C LEU A 163 -26.46 4.39 -26.22
N LEU A 164 -26.02 4.75 -27.43
CA LEU A 164 -26.10 3.88 -28.61
C LEU A 164 -24.74 3.22 -28.92
N PRO A 165 -24.71 1.92 -29.32
CA PRO A 165 -23.48 1.25 -29.70
C PRO A 165 -23.03 1.63 -31.12
N PHE A 166 -21.78 2.08 -31.25
CA PHE A 166 -21.16 2.43 -32.54
C PHE A 166 -21.09 1.24 -33.53
N ASP A 167 -20.91 0.01 -33.03
CA ASP A 167 -20.75 -1.21 -33.82
C ASP A 167 -22.01 -2.10 -33.86
N LYS A 168 -23.19 -1.52 -33.57
CA LYS A 168 -24.48 -2.21 -33.40
C LYS A 168 -24.49 -3.32 -32.33
N LYS A 169 -23.44 -3.45 -31.52
CA LYS A 169 -23.31 -4.45 -30.44
C LYS A 169 -23.25 -3.76 -29.08
N GLY A 170 -24.35 -3.85 -28.34
CA GLY A 170 -24.45 -3.30 -26.98
C GLY A 170 -23.39 -3.86 -26.04
N LYS A 171 -22.80 -3.00 -25.21
CA LYS A 171 -21.82 -3.36 -24.16
C LYS A 171 -22.19 -2.70 -22.83
N ASN A 172 -21.91 -3.39 -21.72
CA ASN A 172 -22.14 -2.89 -20.37
C ASN A 172 -23.57 -2.35 -20.16
N MET A 173 -23.75 -1.07 -19.78
CA MET A 173 -25.09 -0.49 -19.58
C MET A 173 -26.03 -0.60 -20.79
N GLN A 174 -25.50 -0.66 -22.02
CA GLN A 174 -26.33 -0.73 -23.24
C GLN A 174 -27.12 -2.03 -23.31
N LEU A 175 -26.60 -3.13 -22.74
CA LEU A 175 -27.25 -4.44 -22.70
C LEU A 175 -28.58 -4.47 -21.91
N TYR A 176 -28.90 -3.39 -21.20
CA TYR A 176 -30.14 -3.26 -20.43
C TYR A 176 -31.29 -2.62 -21.21
N PHE A 177 -31.05 -2.04 -22.39
CA PHE A 177 -32.10 -1.35 -23.17
C PHE A 177 -31.92 -1.43 -24.69
N TYR A 178 -30.69 -1.53 -25.19
CA TYR A 178 -30.43 -1.78 -26.60
C TYR A 178 -30.66 -3.27 -26.89
N ASP A 179 -31.65 -3.58 -27.74
CA ASP A 179 -32.04 -4.95 -28.10
C ASP A 179 -32.34 -5.83 -26.86
N ASN A 180 -33.21 -5.30 -25.98
CA ASN A 180 -33.60 -5.92 -24.71
C ASN A 180 -34.36 -7.25 -24.90
N GLU A 181 -35.06 -7.44 -26.03
CA GLU A 181 -35.73 -8.71 -26.38
C GLU A 181 -34.73 -9.87 -26.49
N ASN A 182 -33.50 -9.57 -26.96
CA ASN A 182 -32.42 -10.54 -27.09
C ASN A 182 -31.35 -10.40 -26.00
N GLU A 183 -31.65 -9.79 -24.83
CA GLU A 183 -30.67 -9.52 -23.76
C GLU A 183 -29.82 -10.75 -23.41
N LEU A 184 -30.45 -11.93 -23.26
CA LEU A 184 -29.74 -13.17 -22.96
C LEU A 184 -28.77 -13.57 -24.08
N ALA A 185 -29.21 -13.55 -25.34
CA ALA A 185 -28.36 -13.90 -26.48
C ALA A 185 -27.18 -12.92 -26.63
N ASN A 186 -27.45 -11.62 -26.46
CA ASN A 186 -26.45 -10.56 -26.47
C ASN A 186 -25.41 -10.70 -25.34
N ARG A 187 -25.85 -11.08 -24.13
CA ARG A 187 -24.97 -11.44 -23.01
C ARG A 187 -24.13 -12.68 -23.32
N MET A 188 -24.72 -13.75 -23.84
CA MET A 188 -24.01 -15.00 -24.17
C MET A 188 -23.00 -14.81 -25.31
N ALA A 189 -23.28 -13.95 -26.29
CA ALA A 189 -22.35 -13.62 -27.38
C ALA A 189 -21.01 -13.01 -26.90
N CYS A 190 -20.94 -12.49 -25.67
CA CYS A 190 -19.74 -11.85 -25.13
C CYS A 190 -18.62 -12.84 -24.73
N SER A 191 -18.91 -14.13 -24.46
CA SER A 191 -17.89 -15.11 -24.05
C SER A 191 -18.36 -16.56 -24.17
N ARG A 192 -17.49 -17.42 -24.74
CA ARG A 192 -17.74 -18.87 -24.91
C ARG A 192 -17.68 -19.68 -23.60
N ASN A 193 -17.09 -19.12 -22.54
CA ASN A 193 -16.85 -19.83 -21.27
C ASN A 193 -17.87 -19.45 -20.19
N ILE A 194 -19.08 -19.08 -20.61
CA ILE A 194 -20.17 -18.64 -19.74
C ILE A 194 -21.32 -19.65 -19.81
N ASN A 195 -21.96 -19.92 -18.68
CA ASN A 195 -23.07 -20.85 -18.58
C ASN A 195 -24.39 -20.06 -18.56
N GLU A 196 -25.30 -20.42 -19.46
CA GLU A 196 -26.58 -19.74 -19.67
C GLU A 196 -27.51 -19.80 -18.45
N SER A 197 -27.53 -20.92 -17.69
CA SER A 197 -28.29 -21.04 -16.44
C SER A 197 -27.87 -19.98 -15.43
N ILE A 198 -26.56 -19.83 -15.24
CA ILE A 198 -25.98 -18.82 -14.35
C ILE A 198 -26.37 -17.42 -14.81
N VAL A 199 -26.33 -17.13 -16.13
CA VAL A 199 -26.74 -15.81 -16.65
C VAL A 199 -28.22 -15.53 -16.37
N LYS A 200 -29.13 -16.49 -16.60
CA LYS A 200 -30.57 -16.36 -16.27
C LYS A 200 -30.79 -16.10 -14.78
N ARG A 201 -30.10 -16.85 -13.91
CA ARG A 201 -30.15 -16.66 -12.45
C ARG A 201 -29.65 -15.27 -12.04
N LEU A 202 -28.56 -14.79 -12.62
CA LEU A 202 -28.01 -13.46 -12.34
C LEU A 202 -28.90 -12.32 -12.88
N MET A 203 -29.55 -12.51 -14.04
CA MET A 203 -30.57 -11.56 -14.55
C MET A 203 -31.74 -11.42 -13.57
N HIS A 204 -32.18 -12.53 -12.96
CA HIS A 204 -33.22 -12.51 -11.92
C HIS A 204 -32.73 -11.81 -10.64
N VAL A 205 -31.56 -12.18 -10.12
CA VAL A 205 -30.90 -11.55 -8.95
C VAL A 205 -30.70 -10.05 -9.11
N LEU A 206 -30.40 -9.57 -10.33
CA LEU A 206 -30.21 -8.15 -10.64
C LEU A 206 -31.47 -7.46 -11.20
N SER A 207 -32.64 -8.12 -11.18
CA SER A 207 -33.91 -7.50 -11.57
C SER A 207 -34.34 -6.41 -10.58
N ILE A 208 -34.01 -6.58 -9.30
CA ILE A 208 -34.29 -5.62 -8.22
C ILE A 208 -33.31 -4.43 -8.18
N ASN A 209 -32.25 -4.44 -9.00
CA ASN A 209 -31.18 -3.45 -8.94
C ASN A 209 -31.67 -2.09 -9.48
N PRO A 210 -31.62 -0.98 -8.71
CA PRO A 210 -32.12 0.32 -9.15
C PRO A 210 -31.56 0.84 -10.48
N TYR A 211 -30.27 0.63 -10.79
CA TYR A 211 -29.72 0.99 -12.10
C TYR A 211 -30.25 0.07 -13.21
N SER A 212 -30.36 -1.24 -12.97
CA SER A 212 -30.95 -2.21 -13.90
C SER A 212 -32.39 -1.83 -14.28
N ILE A 213 -33.24 -1.53 -13.27
CA ILE A 213 -34.63 -1.12 -13.48
C ILE A 213 -34.71 0.21 -14.24
N PHE A 214 -33.92 1.21 -13.83
CA PHE A 214 -33.89 2.51 -14.51
C PHE A 214 -33.45 2.37 -15.98
N LEU A 215 -32.38 1.62 -16.25
CA LEU A 215 -31.90 1.42 -17.61
C LEU A 215 -32.90 0.64 -18.46
N LYS A 216 -33.53 -0.41 -17.92
CA LYS A 216 -34.59 -1.15 -18.63
C LYS A 216 -35.81 -0.29 -18.94
N SER A 217 -36.13 0.71 -18.12
CA SER A 217 -37.24 1.64 -18.42
C SER A 217 -36.99 2.55 -19.63
N LEU A 218 -35.73 2.69 -20.08
CA LEU A 218 -35.37 3.52 -21.24
C LEU A 218 -35.94 3.00 -22.57
N THR A 219 -36.29 1.70 -22.66
CA THR A 219 -36.94 1.14 -23.86
C THR A 219 -38.27 1.82 -24.18
N ASN A 220 -38.92 2.39 -23.17
CA ASN A 220 -40.26 2.95 -23.25
C ASN A 220 -40.23 4.49 -23.43
N VAL A 221 -39.04 5.09 -23.60
CA VAL A 221 -38.84 6.54 -23.68
C VAL A 221 -38.87 6.97 -25.16
N PRO A 222 -39.92 7.67 -25.61
CA PRO A 222 -39.99 8.14 -26.99
C PRO A 222 -38.91 9.19 -27.25
N LYS A 223 -38.29 9.13 -28.43
CA LYS A 223 -37.21 10.05 -28.86
C LYS A 223 -36.07 10.18 -27.85
N LEU A 224 -35.52 9.04 -27.39
CA LEU A 224 -34.34 9.03 -26.52
C LEU A 224 -33.16 9.85 -27.08
N SER A 225 -33.05 9.98 -28.42
CA SER A 225 -32.14 10.87 -29.16
C SER A 225 -32.06 12.28 -28.58
N ASP A 226 -33.21 12.82 -28.17
CA ASP A 226 -33.42 14.23 -27.81
C ASP A 226 -33.23 14.45 -26.29
N CYS A 227 -32.80 13.40 -25.57
CA CYS A 227 -32.64 13.38 -24.12
C CYS A 227 -31.18 13.12 -23.71
N TYR A 228 -30.84 13.47 -22.46
CA TYR A 228 -29.65 12.96 -21.79
C TYR A 228 -30.01 12.29 -20.45
N ILE A 229 -29.20 11.31 -20.05
CA ILE A 229 -29.33 10.64 -18.76
C ILE A 229 -28.44 11.35 -17.73
N ALA A 230 -29.05 11.69 -16.60
CA ALA A 230 -28.41 12.26 -15.43
C ALA A 230 -28.23 11.19 -14.35
N LEU A 231 -26.99 10.74 -14.09
CA LEU A 231 -26.73 9.88 -12.94
C LEU A 231 -26.48 10.74 -11.69
N LYS A 232 -27.09 10.35 -10.56
CA LYS A 232 -26.90 10.99 -9.26
C LYS A 232 -25.70 10.38 -8.56
N CYS A 233 -24.64 11.17 -8.40
CA CYS A 233 -23.38 10.70 -7.80
C CYS A 233 -23.23 11.07 -6.32
N GLU A 234 -24.07 11.98 -5.81
CA GLU A 234 -24.18 12.33 -4.39
C GLU A 234 -25.44 11.68 -3.79
N PRO A 235 -25.33 10.96 -2.66
CA PRO A 235 -26.50 10.42 -1.99
C PRO A 235 -27.26 11.52 -1.26
N LYS A 236 -28.58 11.57 -1.47
CA LYS A 236 -29.49 12.38 -0.63
C LYS A 236 -29.76 11.74 0.74
N SER A 237 -29.50 10.44 0.85
CA SER A 237 -29.90 9.60 1.99
C SER A 237 -28.72 9.32 2.92
N ASP A 238 -28.94 9.49 4.23
CA ASP A 238 -27.91 9.36 5.26
C ASP A 238 -27.41 7.91 5.38
N GLN A 239 -26.17 7.64 4.93
CA GLN A 239 -25.56 6.30 5.01
C GLN A 239 -25.36 5.76 6.43
N ARG A 240 -25.56 6.57 7.48
CA ARG A 240 -25.60 6.08 8.88
C ARG A 240 -26.88 5.31 9.19
N VAL A 241 -27.88 5.40 8.32
CA VAL A 241 -29.15 4.65 8.38
C VAL A 241 -29.25 3.80 7.11
N TYR A 242 -29.56 2.51 7.27
CA TYR A 242 -29.75 1.61 6.13
C TYR A 242 -31.02 2.00 5.35
N ASN A 243 -30.84 2.61 4.18
CA ASN A 243 -31.87 2.91 3.21
C ASN A 243 -31.47 2.26 1.87
N LEU A 244 -32.39 1.50 1.25
CA LEU A 244 -32.19 0.97 -0.10
C LEU A 244 -32.44 2.09 -1.11
N PRO A 245 -31.55 2.32 -2.09
CA PRO A 245 -31.78 3.32 -3.12
C PRO A 245 -33.00 2.99 -3.98
N THR A 246 -33.81 3.99 -4.28
CA THR A 246 -34.90 3.92 -5.26
C THR A 246 -34.41 4.29 -6.67
N THR A 247 -35.16 3.91 -7.71
CA THR A 247 -34.84 4.22 -9.12
C THR A 247 -34.71 5.73 -9.36
N THR A 248 -35.57 6.54 -8.74
CA THR A 248 -35.52 8.01 -8.84
C THR A 248 -34.38 8.62 -8.04
N GLU A 249 -33.79 7.93 -7.07
CA GLU A 249 -32.59 8.38 -6.34
C GLU A 249 -31.29 8.14 -7.09
N VAL A 250 -31.24 7.16 -8.01
CA VAL A 250 -29.99 6.80 -8.73
C VAL A 250 -29.81 7.53 -10.07
N ALA A 251 -30.89 7.80 -10.80
CA ALA A 251 -30.81 8.44 -12.11
C ALA A 251 -32.10 9.20 -12.51
N GLY A 252 -32.04 9.95 -13.60
CA GLY A 252 -33.18 10.64 -14.21
C GLY A 252 -32.92 11.00 -15.68
N ILE A 253 -33.99 11.32 -16.41
CA ILE A 253 -33.97 11.67 -17.84
C ILE A 253 -34.31 13.16 -17.98
N TRP A 254 -33.59 13.86 -18.86
CA TRP A 254 -33.80 15.29 -19.14
C TRP A 254 -33.85 15.55 -20.65
N VAL A 255 -34.74 16.44 -21.07
CA VAL A 255 -34.89 16.92 -22.46
C VAL A 255 -34.03 18.17 -22.66
N HIS A 256 -33.49 18.38 -23.86
CA HIS A 256 -32.53 19.47 -24.11
C HIS A 256 -33.12 20.90 -24.03
N ASP A 257 -34.44 21.09 -24.14
CA ASP A 257 -35.05 22.40 -24.42
C ASP A 257 -35.53 23.24 -23.22
N ASN A 258 -35.53 22.73 -21.98
CA ASN A 258 -36.05 23.50 -20.84
C ASN A 258 -35.28 23.27 -19.53
N ALA A 259 -34.40 24.22 -19.18
CA ALA A 259 -34.35 24.94 -17.88
C ALA A 259 -32.99 25.63 -17.68
N VAL A 260 -33.01 26.93 -17.35
CA VAL A 260 -31.87 27.68 -16.81
C VAL A 260 -31.83 27.57 -15.26
N ASP A 261 -32.62 26.67 -14.69
CA ASP A 261 -32.77 26.54 -13.24
C ASP A 261 -31.57 25.86 -12.58
N ILE A 262 -31.17 26.45 -11.45
CA ILE A 262 -30.01 26.08 -10.64
C ILE A 262 -30.34 24.82 -9.82
N VAL A 263 -30.54 23.70 -10.51
CA VAL A 263 -30.61 22.37 -9.90
C VAL A 263 -29.19 21.83 -9.78
N SER A 264 -28.78 21.50 -8.55
CA SER A 264 -27.47 20.88 -8.24
C SER A 264 -27.09 19.85 -9.29
N THR A 265 -26.07 20.18 -10.08
CA THR A 265 -25.86 19.57 -11.40
C THR A 265 -25.61 18.08 -11.28
N PRO A 266 -26.27 17.22 -12.08
CA PRO A 266 -25.92 15.80 -12.13
C PRO A 266 -24.48 15.64 -12.62
N HIS A 267 -23.67 15.03 -11.75
CA HIS A 267 -22.22 14.89 -11.86
C HIS A 267 -21.74 14.00 -13.02
N ILE A 268 -22.63 13.19 -13.60
CA ILE A 268 -22.42 12.49 -14.87
C ILE A 268 -23.64 12.69 -15.76
N ARG A 269 -23.39 13.14 -17.00
CA ARG A 269 -24.38 13.25 -18.07
C ARG A 269 -23.99 12.30 -19.20
N ILE A 270 -24.93 11.45 -19.62
CA ILE A 270 -24.73 10.47 -20.70
C ILE A 270 -25.63 10.87 -21.86
N TYR A 271 -25.01 11.20 -22.99
CA TYR A 271 -25.69 11.62 -24.21
C TYR A 271 -25.85 10.44 -25.18
N THR A 272 -26.85 10.53 -26.05
CA THR A 272 -27.15 9.53 -27.09
C THR A 272 -26.04 9.40 -28.12
N HIS A 273 -25.64 10.53 -28.69
CA HIS A 273 -24.53 10.63 -29.65
C HIS A 273 -23.38 11.39 -28.99
N SER A 274 -22.39 10.65 -28.47
CA SER A 274 -21.17 11.21 -27.89
C SER A 274 -19.98 10.35 -28.27
N ASP A 275 -19.07 10.92 -29.08
CA ASP A 275 -17.75 10.35 -29.38
C ASP A 275 -16.83 10.31 -28.15
N LYS A 276 -17.28 10.87 -27.01
CA LYS A 276 -16.57 10.91 -25.74
C LYS A 276 -17.18 9.94 -24.75
N THR A 277 -16.37 8.98 -24.31
CA THR A 277 -16.65 8.11 -23.17
C THR A 277 -16.57 8.90 -21.86
N GLN A 278 -17.56 8.75 -20.99
CA GLN A 278 -17.60 9.46 -19.70
C GLN A 278 -16.85 8.67 -18.62
N SER A 279 -15.99 9.31 -17.83
CA SER A 279 -15.29 8.68 -16.71
C SER A 279 -16.06 8.82 -15.40
N VAL A 280 -16.27 7.72 -14.68
CA VAL A 280 -16.81 7.76 -13.32
C VAL A 280 -15.69 8.12 -12.35
N ASN A 281 -15.80 9.26 -11.68
CA ASN A 281 -14.78 9.71 -10.73
C ASN A 281 -14.82 8.87 -9.44
N TYR A 282 -13.65 8.58 -8.88
CA TYR A 282 -13.50 7.70 -7.71
C TYR A 282 -14.22 8.22 -6.45
N TYR A 283 -14.49 9.52 -6.38
CA TYR A 283 -15.17 10.17 -5.24
C TYR A 283 -16.70 10.18 -5.35
N TYR A 284 -17.28 9.63 -6.42
CA TYR A 284 -18.73 9.47 -6.58
C TYR A 284 -19.26 8.25 -5.81
N GLY A 285 -20.41 8.38 -5.16
CA GLY A 285 -21.03 7.30 -4.38
C GLY A 285 -21.40 6.09 -5.23
N CYS A 286 -21.75 6.32 -6.49
CA CYS A 286 -22.08 5.27 -7.46
C CYS A 286 -20.87 4.49 -8.02
N TYR A 287 -19.63 4.92 -7.76
CA TYR A 287 -18.42 4.35 -8.39
C TYR A 287 -18.30 2.83 -8.23
N ASP A 288 -18.53 2.33 -7.01
CA ASP A 288 -18.41 0.90 -6.69
C ASP A 288 -19.59 0.11 -7.29
N ALA A 289 -20.82 0.61 -7.13
CA ALA A 289 -22.05 -0.05 -7.59
C ALA A 289 -22.15 -0.17 -9.11
N LEU A 290 -21.65 0.82 -9.85
CA LEU A 290 -21.66 0.81 -11.32
C LEU A 290 -20.74 -0.27 -11.91
N GLN A 291 -19.61 -0.56 -11.25
CA GLN A 291 -18.61 -1.53 -11.74
C GLN A 291 -18.77 -2.93 -11.15
N TYR A 292 -19.28 -3.06 -9.93
CA TYR A 292 -19.37 -4.32 -9.19
C TYR A 292 -20.82 -4.68 -8.81
N PRO A 293 -21.77 -4.80 -9.76
CA PRO A 293 -23.16 -5.11 -9.44
C PRO A 293 -23.35 -6.45 -8.73
N LEU A 294 -22.43 -7.40 -8.90
CA LEU A 294 -22.45 -8.67 -8.15
C LEU A 294 -22.02 -8.53 -6.68
N LEU A 295 -21.30 -7.47 -6.33
CA LEU A 295 -21.00 -7.09 -4.93
C LEU A 295 -22.04 -6.11 -4.36
N PHE A 296 -22.76 -5.39 -5.22
CA PHE A 296 -23.74 -4.35 -4.85
C PHE A 296 -25.07 -4.55 -5.60
N PRO A 297 -25.76 -5.70 -5.47
CA PRO A 297 -26.99 -5.96 -6.24
C PRO A 297 -28.11 -4.96 -5.92
N TYR A 298 -28.13 -4.38 -4.72
CA TYR A 298 -29.04 -3.31 -4.32
C TYR A 298 -28.58 -1.89 -4.69
N SER A 299 -27.53 -1.73 -5.52
CA SER A 299 -26.96 -0.42 -5.90
C SER A 299 -26.50 0.48 -4.72
N GLN A 300 -26.16 -0.12 -3.58
CA GLN A 300 -25.71 0.60 -2.38
C GLN A 300 -24.48 1.48 -2.72
N ASN A 301 -24.51 2.73 -2.27
CA ASN A 301 -23.42 3.67 -2.53
C ASN A 301 -22.13 3.28 -1.78
N GLY A 302 -21.01 3.35 -2.49
CA GLY A 302 -19.67 3.21 -1.94
C GLY A 302 -19.18 4.46 -1.19
N TRP A 303 -17.87 4.53 -0.95
CA TRP A 303 -17.26 5.73 -0.36
C TRP A 303 -17.35 6.93 -1.32
N HIS A 304 -17.76 8.07 -0.75
CA HIS A 304 -17.80 9.39 -1.37
C HIS A 304 -17.41 10.45 -0.33
N CYS A 305 -17.13 11.68 -0.77
CA CYS A 305 -16.78 12.76 0.15
C CYS A 305 -17.99 13.20 0.99
N GLY A 306 -17.79 13.55 2.26
CA GLY A 306 -18.84 14.13 3.13
C GLY A 306 -19.58 13.18 4.07
N ILE A 307 -19.30 11.86 4.03
CA ILE A 307 -19.88 10.88 4.98
C ILE A 307 -19.54 11.29 6.42
N LYS A 308 -20.53 11.70 7.22
CA LYS A 308 -20.32 12.13 8.60
C LYS A 308 -20.10 10.95 9.55
N LYS A 309 -19.16 11.09 10.49
CA LYS A 309 -18.99 10.15 11.61
C LYS A 309 -20.16 10.27 12.58
N ILE A 310 -20.50 9.18 13.25
CA ILE A 310 -21.44 9.22 14.38
C ILE A 310 -20.68 9.83 15.57
N VAL A 311 -20.95 11.10 15.87
CA VAL A 311 -20.54 11.71 17.13
C VAL A 311 -21.42 11.11 18.22
N ARG A 312 -20.88 10.16 19.01
CA ARG A 312 -21.41 9.92 20.35
C ARG A 312 -21.14 11.18 21.16
N THR A 313 -22.19 11.89 21.53
CA THR A 313 -22.16 13.09 22.36
C THR A 313 -21.87 12.70 23.80
N ASP A 314 -20.60 12.44 24.08
CA ASP A 314 -20.01 12.55 25.41
C ASP A 314 -18.85 13.54 25.35
N GLN A 315 -18.96 14.54 26.23
CA GLN A 315 -17.96 15.54 26.63
C GLN A 315 -17.59 16.70 25.68
N HIS A 316 -18.02 17.89 26.13
CA HIS A 316 -17.46 19.23 25.95
C HIS A 316 -17.00 19.70 24.57
N TYR A 317 -17.87 20.50 23.93
CA TYR A 317 -17.50 21.43 22.87
C TYR A 317 -16.70 22.61 23.44
N CYS A 318 -15.52 22.89 22.88
CA CYS A 318 -15.12 24.28 22.69
C CYS A 318 -16.01 24.83 21.57
N LYS A 319 -16.77 25.91 21.85
CA LYS A 319 -17.54 26.61 20.83
C LYS A 319 -16.62 27.51 20.01
N ASN A 320 -17.01 27.71 18.74
CA ASN A 320 -16.43 28.61 17.73
C ASN A 320 -15.12 28.12 17.09
N GLU A 321 -15.25 27.55 15.89
CA GLU A 321 -14.27 27.68 14.79
C GLU A 321 -15.00 27.36 13.46
N GLU A 322 -14.75 28.13 12.41
CA GLU A 322 -15.39 27.95 11.10
C GLU A 322 -14.84 26.75 10.33
N LEU A 323 -15.65 26.20 9.41
CA LEU A 323 -15.27 25.08 8.55
C LEU A 323 -14.01 25.42 7.73
N PRO A 324 -12.92 24.63 7.82
CA PRO A 324 -11.69 24.94 7.09
C PRO A 324 -11.90 24.85 5.57
N SER A 325 -11.59 25.93 4.86
CA SER A 325 -11.47 25.93 3.40
C SER A 325 -10.44 24.90 2.93
N VAL A 326 -10.74 24.23 1.81
CA VAL A 326 -9.87 23.22 1.15
C VAL A 326 -8.44 23.74 0.92
N LYS A 327 -8.25 25.06 0.82
CA LYS A 327 -6.95 25.73 0.63
C LYS A 327 -5.97 25.63 1.82
N ASN A 328 -6.41 25.18 3.01
CA ASN A 328 -5.59 25.14 4.23
C ASN A 328 -5.11 23.73 4.65
N MET A 329 -5.19 22.72 3.76
CA MET A 329 -4.80 21.34 4.08
C MET A 329 -3.27 21.12 4.10
N CYS A 330 -2.64 21.15 5.27
CA CYS A 330 -1.20 20.87 5.38
C CYS A 330 -0.88 19.36 5.45
N SER A 331 -0.46 18.77 4.31
CA SER A 331 0.10 17.41 4.12
C SER A 331 -0.76 16.17 4.47
N ILE A 332 -0.88 15.24 3.51
CA ILE A 332 -1.68 14.00 3.66
C ILE A 332 -0.93 12.83 4.30
N ASP A 333 0.40 12.88 4.40
CA ASP A 333 1.11 11.94 5.29
C ASP A 333 1.00 12.42 6.74
N GLY A 334 0.90 13.74 6.94
CA GLY A 334 0.27 14.29 8.15
C GLY A 334 -1.14 13.74 8.39
N PHE A 335 -1.94 13.43 7.37
CA PHE A 335 -3.29 12.86 7.55
C PHE A 335 -3.28 11.39 8.00
N LEU A 336 -2.35 10.56 7.53
CA LEU A 336 -2.18 9.17 7.96
C LEU A 336 -1.43 9.05 9.30
N ASP A 337 -0.38 9.84 9.48
CA ASP A 337 0.32 9.96 10.76
C ASP A 337 -0.59 10.60 11.82
N MET A 338 -1.44 11.58 11.47
CA MET A 338 -2.52 12.03 12.37
C MET A 338 -3.64 11.00 12.52
N GLU A 339 -3.99 10.16 11.55
CA GLU A 339 -4.95 9.06 11.79
C GLU A 339 -4.38 8.07 12.83
N ALA A 340 -3.11 7.69 12.70
CA ALA A 340 -2.41 6.84 13.67
C ALA A 340 -2.23 7.54 15.04
N GLN A 341 -1.72 8.77 15.05
CA GLN A 341 -1.52 9.56 16.27
C GLN A 341 -2.84 9.99 16.92
N THR A 342 -3.95 10.15 16.19
CA THR A 342 -5.28 10.41 16.80
C THR A 342 -5.88 9.14 17.39
N LYS A 343 -5.51 7.97 16.86
CA LYS A 343 -5.85 6.66 17.45
C LYS A 343 -5.08 6.40 18.76
N GLU A 344 -3.87 6.96 18.92
CA GLU A 344 -3.07 6.88 20.15
C GLU A 344 -3.23 8.07 21.10
N LYS A 345 -3.51 9.27 20.59
CA LYS A 345 -3.63 10.54 21.32
C LYS A 345 -4.89 11.26 20.86
N GLY A 346 -6.00 11.01 21.55
CA GLY A 346 -7.36 11.41 21.14
C GLY A 346 -7.69 12.91 21.15
N LYS A 347 -6.99 13.73 20.35
CA LYS A 347 -7.25 15.18 20.20
C LYS A 347 -7.19 15.68 18.74
N ARG A 348 -8.12 15.18 17.90
CA ARG A 348 -8.83 15.91 16.81
C ARG A 348 -9.77 14.94 16.06
N LYS A 349 -11.01 14.77 16.55
CA LYS A 349 -12.04 13.96 15.87
C LYS A 349 -12.46 14.67 14.57
N LYS A 350 -11.95 14.22 13.41
CA LYS A 350 -12.48 14.63 12.08
C LYS A 350 -13.95 14.22 11.98
N GLU A 351 -14.84 15.13 11.59
CA GLU A 351 -16.28 14.86 11.46
C GLU A 351 -16.64 13.96 10.28
N ILE A 352 -15.72 13.72 9.33
CA ILE A 352 -15.95 13.00 8.07
C ILE A 352 -15.12 11.71 8.02
N VAL A 353 -15.72 10.63 7.52
CA VAL A 353 -15.10 9.31 7.28
C VAL A 353 -14.16 9.36 6.08
N SER A 354 -12.89 9.01 6.27
CA SER A 354 -11.92 8.94 5.16
C SER A 354 -12.16 7.73 4.26
N CYS A 355 -11.67 7.78 3.01
CA CYS A 355 -11.77 6.66 2.07
C CYS A 355 -11.18 5.38 2.68
N ARG A 356 -10.02 5.51 3.34
CA ARG A 356 -9.37 4.42 4.06
C ARG A 356 -10.25 3.89 5.19
N GLU A 357 -10.77 4.75 6.06
CA GLU A 357 -11.64 4.35 7.18
C GLU A 357 -12.87 3.55 6.71
N TYR A 358 -13.52 4.00 5.64
CA TYR A 358 -14.70 3.32 5.07
C TYR A 358 -14.36 1.91 4.60
N TYR A 359 -13.33 1.73 3.76
CA TYR A 359 -13.00 0.40 3.26
C TYR A 359 -12.31 -0.49 4.30
N CYS A 360 -11.56 0.07 5.26
CA CYS A 360 -11.11 -0.70 6.43
C CYS A 360 -12.29 -1.25 7.23
N TYR A 361 -13.34 -0.45 7.45
CA TYR A 361 -14.58 -0.90 8.08
C TYR A 361 -15.28 -1.98 7.24
N LYS A 362 -15.41 -1.77 5.92
CA LYS A 362 -16.04 -2.73 4.99
C LYS A 362 -15.22 -4.02 4.77
N PHE A 363 -13.92 -4.06 5.07
CA PHE A 363 -13.07 -5.26 5.02
C PHE A 363 -12.62 -5.75 6.40
N GLN A 364 -13.36 -5.37 7.45
CA GLN A 364 -13.16 -5.90 8.80
C GLN A 364 -13.98 -7.19 8.96
N ILE A 365 -13.34 -8.21 9.55
CA ILE A 365 -14.00 -9.41 10.04
C ILE A 365 -14.59 -9.09 11.42
N ARG A 366 -15.83 -9.50 11.67
CA ARG A 366 -16.55 -9.32 12.93
C ARG A 366 -17.36 -10.59 13.23
N GLU A 367 -17.69 -10.81 14.49
CA GLU A 367 -18.39 -12.02 14.95
C GLU A 367 -19.90 -11.92 14.74
N ASP A 368 -20.44 -10.70 14.79
CA ASP A 368 -21.85 -10.35 14.64
C ASP A 368 -22.29 -10.14 13.17
N GLU A 369 -21.36 -9.87 12.25
CA GLU A 369 -21.64 -9.60 10.83
C GLU A 369 -20.84 -10.52 9.88
N LYS A 370 -21.54 -11.39 9.14
CA LYS A 370 -20.93 -12.18 8.05
C LYS A 370 -20.65 -11.29 6.84
N ASN A 371 -19.37 -10.98 6.61
CA ASN A 371 -18.93 -10.12 5.51
C ASN A 371 -18.78 -10.91 4.19
N GLU A 372 -19.89 -11.04 3.46
CA GLU A 372 -19.98 -11.86 2.24
C GLU A 372 -19.06 -11.40 1.10
N VAL A 373 -18.69 -10.12 1.05
CA VAL A 373 -17.77 -9.56 0.02
C VAL A 373 -16.40 -10.22 0.06
N LEU A 374 -15.92 -10.60 1.25
CA LEU A 374 -14.61 -11.26 1.42
C LEU A 374 -14.55 -12.61 0.71
N HIS A 375 -15.69 -13.29 0.54
CA HIS A 375 -15.80 -14.63 -0.05
C HIS A 375 -16.10 -14.62 -1.56
N CYS A 376 -16.08 -13.45 -2.19
CA CYS A 376 -16.33 -13.29 -3.63
C CYS A 376 -15.13 -13.66 -4.53
N GLY A 377 -14.23 -14.52 -4.05
CA GLY A 377 -13.19 -15.16 -4.86
C GLY A 377 -12.29 -14.19 -5.62
N ARG A 378 -12.14 -14.44 -6.93
CA ARG A 378 -11.33 -13.59 -7.82
C ARG A 378 -11.92 -12.18 -8.01
N LEU A 379 -13.22 -11.98 -7.76
CA LEU A 379 -13.84 -10.65 -7.83
C LEU A 379 -13.41 -9.79 -6.64
N PHE A 380 -13.30 -10.37 -5.45
CA PHE A 380 -12.77 -9.67 -4.27
C PHE A 380 -11.31 -9.22 -4.48
N GLN A 381 -10.46 -10.05 -5.10
CA GLN A 381 -9.11 -9.63 -5.51
C GLN A 381 -9.12 -8.38 -6.43
N GLN A 382 -10.08 -8.29 -7.36
CA GLN A 382 -10.22 -7.12 -8.24
C GLN A 382 -10.70 -5.90 -7.46
N PHE A 383 -11.70 -6.06 -6.61
CA PHE A 383 -12.30 -4.97 -5.84
C PHE A 383 -11.32 -4.35 -4.83
N ILE A 384 -10.56 -5.16 -4.07
CA ILE A 384 -9.60 -4.61 -3.10
C ILE A 384 -8.44 -3.85 -3.75
N VAL A 385 -8.02 -4.25 -4.95
CA VAL A 385 -6.98 -3.55 -5.73
C VAL A 385 -7.50 -2.22 -6.27
N ASP A 386 -8.72 -2.19 -6.82
CA ASP A 386 -9.37 -0.96 -7.28
C ASP A 386 -9.58 0.03 -6.12
N VAL A 387 -10.06 -0.45 -4.98
CA VAL A 387 -10.24 0.34 -3.76
C VAL A 387 -8.92 0.95 -3.25
N PHE A 388 -7.81 0.20 -3.30
CA PHE A 388 -6.49 0.77 -2.98
C PHE A 388 -6.05 1.81 -4.03
N ILE A 389 -6.25 1.54 -5.33
CA ILE A 389 -5.93 2.49 -6.41
C ILE A 389 -6.77 3.77 -6.30
N LYS A 390 -8.03 3.68 -5.85
CA LYS A 390 -8.90 4.83 -5.49
C LYS A 390 -8.30 5.64 -4.34
N LEU A 391 -7.88 4.99 -3.24
CA LEU A 391 -7.21 5.66 -2.11
C LEU A 391 -5.86 6.30 -2.53
N GLU A 392 -5.08 5.63 -3.37
CA GLU A 392 -3.79 6.13 -3.81
C GLU A 392 -3.94 7.28 -4.83
N THR A 393 -4.90 7.19 -5.75
CA THR A 393 -5.28 8.29 -6.66
C THR A 393 -5.66 9.53 -5.85
N GLN A 394 -6.47 9.39 -4.79
CA GLN A 394 -6.79 10.51 -3.89
C GLN A 394 -5.55 11.17 -3.27
N ARG A 395 -4.52 10.38 -2.88
CA ARG A 395 -3.26 10.93 -2.36
C ARG A 395 -2.46 11.63 -3.46
N LEU A 396 -2.41 11.07 -4.66
CA LEU A 396 -1.69 11.61 -5.80
C LEU A 396 -2.33 12.92 -6.30
N ASP A 397 -3.66 12.99 -6.34
CA ASP A 397 -4.41 14.21 -6.65
C ASP A 397 -4.19 15.28 -5.58
N PHE A 398 -4.17 14.91 -4.29
CA PHE A 398 -3.78 15.85 -3.24
C PHE A 398 -2.39 16.44 -3.51
N TYR A 399 -1.40 15.62 -3.87
CA TYR A 399 -0.07 16.12 -4.22
C TYR A 399 -0.10 17.01 -5.47
N PHE A 400 -0.85 16.63 -6.50
CA PHE A 400 -0.98 17.40 -7.74
C PHE A 400 -1.60 18.78 -7.51
N PHE A 401 -2.70 18.88 -6.76
CA PHE A 401 -3.39 20.15 -6.49
C PHE A 401 -2.74 21.01 -5.39
N ASN A 402 -1.82 20.45 -4.58
CA ASN A 402 -1.18 21.15 -3.47
C ASN A 402 0.35 21.26 -3.63
N GLN A 403 0.88 21.32 -4.86
CA GLN A 403 2.32 21.45 -5.13
C GLN A 403 2.96 22.65 -4.41
N ASP A 404 2.24 23.73 -4.16
CA ASP A 404 2.71 24.90 -3.41
C ASP A 404 3.03 24.65 -1.93
N LEU A 405 2.60 23.53 -1.34
CA LEU A 405 3.06 23.10 -0.01
C LEU A 405 4.47 22.49 -0.05
N PHE A 406 4.92 22.07 -1.23
CA PHE A 406 6.12 21.28 -1.43
C PHE A 406 7.17 22.01 -2.29
N ARG A 407 6.75 22.96 -3.14
CA ARG A 407 7.61 23.78 -4.01
C ARG A 407 8.84 24.30 -3.24
N MET A 408 10.02 23.91 -3.73
CA MET A 408 11.31 24.22 -3.15
C MET A 408 12.33 24.49 -4.25
N ASP A 409 13.28 25.38 -3.95
CA ASP A 409 14.47 25.64 -4.75
C ASP A 409 15.64 26.01 -3.82
N VAL A 410 16.84 26.14 -4.36
CA VAL A 410 18.05 26.57 -3.65
C VAL A 410 18.04 28.11 -3.53
N LEU A 411 18.41 28.65 -2.36
CA LEU A 411 18.42 30.10 -2.13
C LEU A 411 19.25 30.87 -3.19
N GLN A 412 20.43 30.37 -3.56
CA GLN A 412 21.24 30.95 -4.63
C GLN A 412 20.55 30.88 -5.99
N GLY A 413 19.75 29.84 -6.24
CA GLY A 413 18.87 29.75 -7.42
C GLY A 413 17.89 30.91 -7.46
N LEU A 414 17.15 31.13 -6.37
CA LEU A 414 16.22 32.27 -6.23
C LEU A 414 16.91 33.63 -6.46
N ILE A 415 18.10 33.83 -5.89
CA ILE A 415 18.91 35.04 -6.10
C ILE A 415 19.32 35.19 -7.58
N ASN A 416 19.68 34.09 -8.25
CA ASN A 416 20.06 34.12 -9.67
C ASN A 416 18.86 34.40 -10.57
N PHE A 417 17.68 33.84 -10.29
CA PHE A 417 16.44 34.16 -11.03
C PHE A 417 16.08 35.64 -10.89
N LEU A 418 16.19 36.21 -9.69
CA LEU A 418 15.97 37.65 -9.49
C LEU A 418 16.95 38.51 -10.31
N LYS A 419 18.23 38.12 -10.37
CA LYS A 419 19.25 38.79 -11.21
C LYS A 419 18.96 38.69 -12.71
N LEU A 420 18.25 37.65 -13.15
CA LEU A 420 17.79 37.48 -14.53
C LEU A 420 16.45 38.20 -14.82
N GLY A 421 15.91 38.94 -13.84
CA GLY A 421 14.65 39.67 -13.97
C GLY A 421 13.38 38.86 -13.65
N GLU A 422 13.51 37.57 -13.32
CA GLU A 422 12.35 36.75 -12.93
C GLU A 422 11.93 37.05 -11.48
N THR A 423 10.77 37.68 -11.34
CA THR A 423 10.21 38.14 -10.06
C THR A 423 9.07 37.26 -9.55
N GLU A 424 8.49 36.42 -10.41
CA GLU A 424 7.36 35.54 -10.12
C GLU A 424 7.82 34.15 -9.68
N ALA A 425 7.47 33.73 -8.45
CA ALA A 425 7.85 32.40 -7.97
C ALA A 425 7.07 31.25 -8.64
N SER A 426 5.97 31.56 -9.36
CA SER A 426 5.19 30.60 -10.14
C SER A 426 6.02 29.87 -11.20
N LYS A 427 6.98 30.57 -11.83
CA LYS A 427 7.90 30.07 -12.85
C LYS A 427 9.11 29.32 -12.29
N ILE A 428 9.34 29.36 -10.97
CA ILE A 428 10.57 28.91 -10.31
C ILE A 428 10.33 27.65 -9.47
N GLY A 429 11.30 26.75 -9.43
CA GLY A 429 11.21 25.43 -8.79
C GLY A 429 10.53 24.36 -9.66
N LYS A 430 10.68 23.08 -9.27
CA LYS A 430 10.01 21.95 -9.96
C LYS A 430 8.49 22.01 -9.78
N LYS A 431 7.75 21.93 -10.90
CA LYS A 431 6.28 22.06 -10.93
C LYS A 431 5.50 20.86 -10.40
N THR A 432 5.93 19.62 -10.67
CA THR A 432 5.18 18.40 -10.31
C THR A 432 6.08 17.33 -9.71
N PHE A 433 6.05 17.18 -8.39
CA PHE A 433 6.93 16.25 -7.69
C PHE A 433 6.29 15.56 -6.46
N LEU A 434 6.84 14.40 -6.08
CA LEU A 434 6.36 13.59 -4.95
C LEU A 434 7.23 13.78 -3.68
N PRO A 435 6.73 14.32 -2.56
CA PRO A 435 7.56 14.59 -1.38
C PRO A 435 8.13 13.33 -0.72
N VAL A 436 9.11 13.52 0.16
CA VAL A 436 9.79 12.44 0.92
C VAL A 436 8.86 11.61 1.79
N THR A 437 7.69 12.14 2.11
CA THR A 437 6.67 11.47 2.92
C THR A 437 5.86 10.46 2.11
N PHE A 438 5.81 10.59 0.77
CA PHE A 438 5.03 9.71 -0.09
C PHE A 438 5.72 8.34 -0.26
N ILE A 439 5.27 7.36 0.53
CA ILE A 439 5.82 6.00 0.62
C ILE A 439 5.80 5.29 -0.76
N GLY A 440 6.98 4.95 -1.29
CA GLY A 440 7.20 4.34 -2.61
C GLY A 440 7.63 5.35 -3.68
N GLY A 441 7.55 6.65 -3.40
CA GLY A 441 8.08 7.73 -4.23
C GLY A 441 9.62 7.77 -4.21
N PRO A 442 10.27 8.38 -5.22
CA PRO A 442 11.74 8.35 -5.35
C PRO A 442 12.50 8.86 -4.11
N ARG A 443 11.97 9.89 -3.44
CA ARG A 443 12.55 10.49 -2.23
C ARG A 443 12.40 9.61 -0.99
N ASP A 444 11.28 8.94 -0.81
CA ASP A 444 11.09 7.96 0.27
C ASP A 444 12.09 6.81 0.12
N MET A 445 12.20 6.23 -1.09
CA MET A 445 13.18 5.17 -1.37
C MET A 445 14.61 5.63 -1.05
N ARG A 446 14.98 6.84 -1.49
CA ARG A 446 16.30 7.44 -1.22
C ARG A 446 16.52 7.69 0.28
N ARG A 447 15.51 8.21 0.99
CA ARG A 447 15.57 8.42 2.44
C ARG A 447 15.81 7.10 3.16
N ARG A 448 14.99 6.07 2.90
CA ARG A 448 15.14 4.76 3.55
C ARG A 448 16.51 4.14 3.30
N TYR A 449 17.06 4.29 2.10
CA TYR A 449 18.44 3.89 1.81
C TYR A 449 19.47 4.67 2.65
N MET A 450 19.34 5.99 2.73
CA MET A 450 20.26 6.83 3.52
C MET A 450 20.17 6.56 5.02
N ASP A 451 18.96 6.43 5.56
CA ASP A 451 18.69 6.07 6.96
C ASP A 451 19.32 4.71 7.29
N ALA A 452 19.23 3.74 6.38
CA ALA A 452 19.88 2.44 6.52
C ALA A 452 21.42 2.53 6.58
N ILE A 453 22.02 3.31 5.68
CA ILE A 453 23.48 3.51 5.64
C ILE A 453 23.96 4.22 6.90
N ALA A 454 23.17 5.14 7.49
CA ALA A 454 23.48 5.76 8.77
C ALA A 454 23.63 4.70 9.88
N LEU A 455 22.66 3.78 10.00
CA LEU A 455 22.69 2.69 11.00
C LEU A 455 23.98 1.87 10.90
N VAL A 456 24.37 1.48 9.67
CA VAL A 456 25.62 0.73 9.45
C VAL A 456 26.88 1.55 9.75
N GLN A 457 26.88 2.86 9.48
CA GLN A 457 28.02 3.72 9.84
C GLN A 457 28.23 3.87 11.36
N ARG A 458 27.15 3.78 12.17
CA ARG A 458 27.23 3.88 13.64
C ARG A 458 27.50 2.55 14.33
N PHE A 459 26.75 1.50 13.96
CA PHE A 459 26.75 0.20 14.64
C PHE A 459 27.59 -0.88 13.92
N GLY A 460 28.15 -0.55 12.75
CA GLY A 460 28.90 -1.48 11.90
C GLY A 460 27.99 -2.27 10.96
N LYS A 461 28.59 -3.20 10.21
CA LYS A 461 27.85 -4.07 9.29
C LYS A 461 26.76 -4.88 10.02
N PRO A 462 25.67 -5.26 9.35
CA PRO A 462 24.74 -6.27 9.85
C PRO A 462 25.46 -7.60 10.07
N ASP A 463 24.90 -8.38 10.99
CA ASP A 463 25.41 -9.70 11.34
C ASP A 463 24.50 -10.80 10.79
N ILE A 464 23.20 -10.56 10.74
CA ILE A 464 22.19 -11.50 10.25
C ILE A 464 21.28 -10.81 9.22
N PHE A 465 21.06 -11.49 8.11
CA PHE A 465 19.99 -11.26 7.15
C PHE A 465 19.01 -12.42 7.26
N LEU A 466 17.73 -12.11 7.47
CA LEU A 466 16.68 -13.12 7.61
C LEU A 466 15.55 -12.79 6.64
N THR A 467 15.07 -13.79 5.91
CA THR A 467 13.83 -13.67 5.12
C THR A 467 12.76 -14.58 5.69
N MET A 468 11.51 -14.12 5.63
CA MET A 468 10.35 -14.86 6.10
C MET A 468 9.26 -14.76 5.04
N THR A 469 8.73 -15.89 4.57
CA THR A 469 7.70 -15.94 3.54
C THR A 469 6.37 -16.40 4.15
N CYS A 470 5.26 -15.70 3.89
CA CYS A 470 3.95 -16.09 4.41
C CYS A 470 3.57 -17.50 3.95
N ASN A 471 3.19 -18.40 4.86
CA ASN A 471 2.67 -19.73 4.52
C ASN A 471 1.14 -19.67 4.31
N PRO A 472 0.61 -19.95 3.11
CA PRO A 472 -0.84 -20.02 2.85
C PRO A 472 -1.59 -21.14 3.60
N SER A 473 -0.85 -22.05 4.24
CA SER A 473 -1.35 -23.20 5.00
C SER A 473 -1.37 -23.02 6.52
N TRP A 474 -1.03 -21.82 7.03
CA TRP A 474 -1.12 -21.54 8.47
C TRP A 474 -2.53 -21.80 9.03
N PRO A 475 -2.66 -22.41 10.23
CA PRO A 475 -3.96 -22.69 10.85
C PRO A 475 -4.86 -21.45 10.97
N GLU A 476 -4.29 -20.29 11.32
CA GLU A 476 -5.02 -19.02 11.48
C GLU A 476 -5.57 -18.50 10.14
N ILE A 477 -5.02 -18.95 9.01
CA ILE A 477 -5.63 -18.73 7.70
C ILE A 477 -6.72 -19.78 7.48
N LYS A 478 -6.38 -21.07 7.59
CA LYS A 478 -7.28 -22.18 7.23
C LYS A 478 -8.58 -22.23 8.05
N GLN A 479 -8.53 -21.88 9.33
CA GLN A 479 -9.71 -21.80 10.20
C GLN A 479 -10.70 -20.68 9.81
N HIS A 480 -10.24 -19.65 9.10
CA HIS A 480 -11.05 -18.50 8.67
C HIS A 480 -11.35 -18.50 7.14
N LEU A 481 -11.07 -19.61 6.45
CA LEU A 481 -11.52 -19.88 5.09
C LEU A 481 -12.85 -20.64 5.12
N LEU A 482 -13.76 -20.33 4.19
CA LEU A 482 -14.85 -21.25 3.87
C LEU A 482 -14.30 -22.46 3.10
N SER A 483 -15.04 -23.57 3.09
CA SER A 483 -14.70 -24.76 2.29
C SER A 483 -14.63 -24.48 0.78
N THR A 484 -15.23 -23.37 0.33
CA THR A 484 -15.20 -22.86 -1.05
C THR A 484 -14.09 -21.84 -1.33
N ASP A 485 -13.39 -21.33 -0.31
CA ASP A 485 -12.36 -20.31 -0.46
C ASP A 485 -11.00 -20.93 -0.88
N GLU A 486 -10.33 -20.31 -1.84
CA GLU A 486 -8.89 -20.52 -2.06
C GLU A 486 -8.10 -19.44 -1.29
N THR A 487 -6.99 -19.79 -0.62
CA THR A 487 -6.24 -18.84 0.22
C THR A 487 -5.88 -17.54 -0.50
N GLN A 488 -5.44 -17.61 -1.76
CA GLN A 488 -5.09 -16.42 -2.57
C GLN A 488 -6.25 -15.45 -2.81
N ASN A 489 -7.49 -15.91 -2.69
CA ASN A 489 -8.68 -15.08 -2.83
C ASN A 489 -9.07 -14.37 -1.53
N ARG A 490 -8.33 -14.59 -0.43
CA ARG A 490 -8.48 -13.91 0.87
C ARG A 490 -7.25 -13.04 1.20
N PRO A 491 -6.90 -12.04 0.37
CA PRO A 491 -5.74 -11.18 0.60
C PRO A 491 -5.86 -10.34 1.88
N ASP A 492 -7.08 -10.09 2.36
CA ASP A 492 -7.37 -9.49 3.66
C ASP A 492 -6.79 -10.33 4.81
N LEU A 493 -7.07 -11.64 4.79
CA LEU A 493 -6.69 -12.60 5.82
C LEU A 493 -5.20 -12.91 5.75
N VAL A 494 -4.67 -13.19 4.56
CA VAL A 494 -3.25 -13.43 4.31
C VAL A 494 -2.40 -12.28 4.85
N SER A 495 -2.79 -11.03 4.57
CA SER A 495 -2.04 -9.85 5.01
C SER A 495 -2.11 -9.63 6.53
N ARG A 496 -3.28 -9.90 7.16
CA ARG A 496 -3.46 -9.78 8.61
C ARG A 496 -2.67 -10.84 9.37
N VAL A 497 -2.75 -12.11 8.97
CA VAL A 497 -2.00 -13.21 9.62
C VAL A 497 -0.50 -13.02 9.42
N PHE A 498 -0.06 -12.67 8.19
CA PHE A 498 1.35 -12.40 7.95
C PHE A 498 1.89 -11.24 8.80
N ARG A 499 1.12 -10.14 8.92
CA ARG A 499 1.46 -9.04 9.83
C ARG A 499 1.58 -9.53 11.28
N GLY A 500 0.66 -10.38 11.74
CA GLY A 500 0.73 -10.98 13.08
C GLY A 500 2.03 -11.76 13.32
N LYS A 501 2.38 -12.65 12.39
CA LYS A 501 3.62 -13.45 12.46
C LYS A 501 4.89 -12.60 12.36
N VAL A 502 4.88 -11.52 11.58
CA VAL A 502 5.99 -10.54 11.52
C VAL A 502 6.18 -9.79 12.84
N GLU A 503 5.11 -9.38 13.53
CA GLU A 503 5.22 -8.77 14.87
C GLU A 503 5.70 -9.78 15.94
N GLU A 504 5.26 -11.03 15.84
CA GLU A 504 5.73 -12.10 16.71
C GLU A 504 7.23 -12.36 16.52
N LEU A 505 7.70 -12.42 15.28
CA LEU A 505 9.13 -12.55 14.94
C LEU A 505 9.95 -11.35 15.44
N LYS A 506 9.42 -10.12 15.30
CA LYS A 506 10.02 -8.91 15.91
C LYS A 506 10.14 -9.05 17.44
N ALA A 507 9.12 -9.58 18.11
CA ALA A 507 9.15 -9.80 19.56
C ALA A 507 10.18 -10.86 19.98
N ASP A 508 10.31 -11.96 19.24
CA ASP A 508 11.34 -12.98 19.51
C ASP A 508 12.76 -12.41 19.32
N ILE A 509 13.00 -11.69 18.22
CA ILE A 509 14.31 -11.06 17.92
C ILE A 509 14.68 -10.01 18.97
N LEU A 510 13.76 -9.10 19.32
CA LEU A 510 14.08 -7.88 20.08
C LEU A 510 13.85 -8.00 21.58
N LYS A 511 12.86 -8.81 22.02
CA LYS A 511 12.51 -8.96 23.44
C LYS A 511 13.07 -10.25 24.04
N LYS A 512 12.99 -11.36 23.30
CA LYS A 512 13.55 -12.65 23.74
C LYS A 512 15.03 -12.83 23.39
N ASN A 513 15.60 -11.93 22.59
CA ASN A 513 17.02 -11.92 22.23
C ASN A 513 17.51 -13.27 21.65
N ILE A 514 16.73 -13.91 20.78
CA ILE A 514 17.04 -15.25 20.22
C ILE A 514 18.40 -15.33 19.50
N PHE A 515 18.93 -14.19 19.04
CA PHE A 515 20.26 -14.06 18.42
C PHE A 515 21.26 -13.30 19.29
N GLY A 516 20.90 -12.98 20.54
CA GLY A 516 21.59 -12.01 21.37
C GLY A 516 21.00 -10.60 21.30
N LYS A 517 21.60 -9.67 22.06
CA LYS A 517 21.09 -8.30 22.21
C LYS A 517 21.31 -7.47 20.95
N VAL A 518 20.22 -6.99 20.36
CA VAL A 518 20.20 -6.19 19.13
C VAL A 518 20.58 -4.73 19.41
N ALA A 519 21.52 -4.19 18.63
CA ALA A 519 21.91 -2.77 18.67
C ALA A 519 21.07 -1.93 17.68
N ALA A 520 20.82 -2.48 16.49
CA ALA A 520 19.95 -1.88 15.49
C ALA A 520 19.30 -2.98 14.65
N PHE A 521 18.06 -2.75 14.22
CA PHE A 521 17.38 -3.61 13.26
C PHE A 521 16.60 -2.78 12.25
N MET A 522 16.33 -3.39 11.12
CA MET A 522 15.41 -2.85 10.13
C MET A 522 14.79 -3.97 9.32
N TYR A 523 13.56 -3.76 8.84
CA TYR A 523 12.95 -4.68 7.90
C TYR A 523 12.20 -3.95 6.79
N THR A 524 11.95 -4.67 5.68
CA THR A 524 10.90 -4.31 4.73
C THR A 524 10.02 -5.51 4.44
N ILE A 525 8.78 -5.23 4.06
CA ILE A 525 7.89 -6.17 3.39
C ILE A 525 8.03 -5.96 1.88
N GLU A 526 8.14 -7.06 1.14
CA GLU A 526 8.10 -7.11 -0.31
C GLU A 526 6.90 -7.96 -0.76
N PHE A 527 6.28 -7.55 -1.87
CA PHE A 527 5.15 -8.23 -2.50
C PHE A 527 5.61 -8.75 -3.87
N GLN A 528 5.61 -10.07 -4.05
CA GLN A 528 6.23 -10.72 -5.20
C GLN A 528 5.33 -10.62 -6.44
N LYS A 529 5.94 -10.69 -7.62
CA LYS A 529 5.23 -10.90 -8.91
C LYS A 529 4.34 -12.15 -8.88
N ARG A 530 4.83 -13.20 -8.22
CA ARG A 530 4.19 -14.51 -8.07
C ARG A 530 4.46 -15.00 -6.66
N GLY A 531 3.42 -15.23 -5.87
CA GLY A 531 3.55 -15.84 -4.55
C GLY A 531 3.20 -14.94 -3.36
N PRO A 532 3.30 -15.49 -2.14
CA PRO A 532 2.96 -14.82 -0.88
C PRO A 532 3.81 -13.58 -0.55
N PRO A 533 3.32 -12.67 0.32
CA PRO A 533 4.13 -11.63 0.95
C PRO A 533 5.33 -12.20 1.70
N HIS A 534 6.40 -11.42 1.80
CA HIS A 534 7.64 -11.81 2.48
C HIS A 534 8.29 -10.60 3.14
N ALA A 535 8.97 -10.86 4.25
CA ALA A 535 9.67 -9.87 5.05
C ALA A 535 11.18 -10.12 4.94
N HIS A 536 11.96 -9.06 4.78
CA HIS A 536 13.41 -9.06 4.78
C HIS A 536 13.90 -8.27 5.99
N PHE A 537 14.61 -8.93 6.89
CA PHE A 537 15.17 -8.36 8.12
C PHE A 537 16.68 -8.23 8.00
N LEU A 538 17.21 -7.09 8.46
CA LEU A 538 18.61 -6.90 8.81
C LEU A 538 18.73 -6.67 10.31
N ILE A 539 19.66 -7.38 10.93
CA ILE A 539 19.92 -7.33 12.37
C ILE A 539 21.41 -7.00 12.58
N ILE A 540 21.67 -5.95 13.35
CA ILE A 540 22.98 -5.57 13.85
C ILE A 540 22.98 -5.85 15.36
N LEU A 541 23.76 -6.83 15.79
CA LEU A 541 23.93 -7.22 17.18
C LEU A 541 24.92 -6.27 17.89
N THR A 542 24.75 -6.15 19.22
CA THR A 542 25.71 -5.45 20.10
C THR A 542 27.06 -6.19 20.14
N CYS A 543 28.12 -5.50 20.56
CA CYS A 543 29.50 -6.01 20.50
C CYS A 543 29.71 -7.36 21.19
N GLU A 544 29.02 -7.61 22.30
CA GLU A 544 29.09 -8.86 23.09
C GLU A 544 28.52 -10.08 22.34
N TYR A 545 27.61 -9.87 21.39
CA TYR A 545 26.89 -10.93 20.66
C TYR A 545 27.32 -11.03 19.19
N LYS A 546 28.45 -10.40 18.82
CA LYS A 546 28.94 -10.42 17.43
C LYS A 546 29.36 -11.83 17.00
N LEU A 547 28.90 -12.24 15.83
CA LEU A 547 29.24 -13.52 15.21
C LEU A 547 30.64 -13.43 14.55
N LEU A 548 31.69 -13.59 15.37
CA LEU A 548 33.09 -13.39 14.93
C LEU A 548 33.76 -14.67 14.38
N ALA A 549 33.38 -15.84 14.87
CA ALA A 549 34.00 -17.12 14.55
C ALA A 549 32.98 -18.11 13.92
N PRO A 550 33.40 -19.00 13.00
CA PRO A 550 32.48 -19.88 12.26
C PRO A 550 31.59 -20.77 13.15
N GLU A 551 32.11 -21.22 14.28
CA GLU A 551 31.42 -22.06 15.28
C GLU A 551 30.26 -21.30 15.96
N SER A 552 30.26 -19.97 15.87
CA SER A 552 29.14 -19.14 16.31
C SER A 552 28.03 -19.04 15.27
N TYR A 553 28.28 -19.40 14.01
CA TYR A 553 27.26 -19.40 12.95
C TYR A 553 26.38 -20.64 13.09
N ASP A 554 26.99 -21.80 13.35
CA ASP A 554 26.34 -23.10 13.53
C ASP A 554 25.37 -23.15 14.72
N LYS A 555 25.49 -22.22 15.68
CA LYS A 555 24.53 -22.03 16.78
C LYS A 555 23.17 -21.50 16.31
N PHE A 556 23.12 -20.84 15.16
CA PHE A 556 21.94 -20.13 14.67
C PHE A 556 21.52 -20.54 13.25
N VAL A 557 22.42 -21.12 12.46
CA VAL A 557 22.19 -21.50 11.07
C VAL A 557 22.57 -22.95 10.85
N CYS A 558 21.61 -23.76 10.39
CA CYS A 558 21.82 -25.09 9.86
C CYS A 558 21.63 -25.08 8.35
N ALA A 559 22.36 -25.94 7.64
CA ALA A 559 22.29 -26.10 6.19
C ALA A 559 22.39 -27.60 5.81
N GLU A 560 21.88 -28.46 6.68
CA GLU A 560 21.89 -29.92 6.59
C GLU A 560 20.48 -30.47 6.87
N LEU A 561 20.14 -31.62 6.28
CA LEU A 561 18.97 -32.39 6.65
C LEU A 561 19.08 -32.87 8.11
N PRO A 562 18.08 -32.63 8.97
CA PRO A 562 18.00 -33.21 10.31
C PRO A 562 17.98 -34.73 10.28
N ASP A 563 18.16 -35.37 11.44
CA ASP A 563 17.96 -36.81 11.53
C ASP A 563 16.49 -37.17 11.76
N CYS A 564 15.92 -37.97 10.84
CA CYS A 564 14.50 -38.32 10.85
C CYS A 564 14.05 -39.11 12.08
N ASN A 565 14.97 -39.83 12.74
CA ASN A 565 14.66 -40.70 13.87
C ASN A 565 14.65 -39.95 15.22
N THR A 566 15.32 -38.80 15.29
CA THR A 566 15.50 -38.03 16.54
C THR A 566 14.84 -36.65 16.47
N GLU A 567 14.73 -36.06 15.27
CA GLU A 567 14.18 -34.73 15.03
C GLU A 567 13.05 -34.75 13.98
N GLU A 568 12.17 -35.75 14.01
CA GLU A 568 11.10 -35.99 13.02
C GLU A 568 10.32 -34.71 12.64
N HIS A 569 9.91 -33.90 13.62
CA HIS A 569 9.19 -32.65 13.35
C HIS A 569 10.03 -31.66 12.55
N LEU A 570 11.28 -31.40 12.96
CA LEU A 570 12.18 -30.49 12.25
C LEU A 570 12.48 -31.03 10.84
N TYR A 571 12.76 -32.33 10.72
CA TYR A 571 12.97 -33.01 9.44
C TYR A 571 11.79 -32.77 8.48
N SER A 572 10.56 -32.96 8.95
CA SER A 572 9.36 -32.69 8.15
C SER A 572 9.27 -31.23 7.66
N ARG A 573 9.65 -30.25 8.50
CA ARG A 573 9.61 -28.82 8.14
C ARG A 573 10.72 -28.42 7.19
N VAL A 574 11.91 -29.01 7.31
CA VAL A 574 13.03 -28.81 6.37
C VAL A 574 12.65 -29.33 4.99
N LEU A 575 12.10 -30.55 4.89
CA LEU A 575 11.61 -31.09 3.61
C LEU A 575 10.49 -30.25 2.99
N GLN A 576 9.55 -29.76 3.82
CA GLN A 576 8.41 -28.99 3.35
C GLN A 576 8.79 -27.59 2.83
N HIS A 577 9.71 -26.90 3.52
CA HIS A 577 9.96 -25.46 3.30
C HIS A 577 11.36 -25.12 2.81
N MET A 578 12.39 -25.88 3.21
CA MET A 578 13.79 -25.48 3.09
C MET A 578 14.59 -26.25 2.03
N MET A 579 13.96 -27.14 1.27
CA MET A 579 14.59 -27.72 0.08
C MET A 579 14.53 -26.73 -1.10
N HIS A 580 15.67 -26.36 -1.67
CA HIS A 580 15.67 -25.69 -2.96
C HIS A 580 15.09 -26.65 -4.02
N GLY A 581 14.09 -26.20 -4.77
CA GLY A 581 13.48 -27.05 -5.79
C GLY A 581 14.48 -27.40 -6.91
N PRO A 582 14.36 -28.57 -7.56
CA PRO A 582 15.24 -28.99 -8.64
C PRO A 582 15.38 -27.90 -9.71
N CYS A 583 16.60 -27.71 -10.19
CA CYS A 583 16.96 -26.67 -11.15
C CYS A 583 18.24 -27.09 -11.91
N VAL A 584 18.75 -26.22 -12.78
CA VAL A 584 19.81 -26.55 -13.75
C VAL A 584 19.36 -27.75 -14.57
N ASP A 585 20.12 -28.84 -14.65
CA ASP A 585 19.80 -29.98 -15.51
C ASP A 585 18.53 -30.72 -15.05
N LEU A 586 18.21 -30.68 -13.75
CA LEU A 586 17.01 -31.31 -13.19
C LEU A 586 15.72 -30.54 -13.50
N ASN A 587 15.81 -29.22 -13.77
CA ASN A 587 14.68 -28.42 -14.27
C ASN A 587 15.19 -27.08 -14.86
N PRO A 588 15.49 -27.02 -16.16
CA PRO A 588 15.99 -25.81 -16.82
C PRO A 588 14.98 -24.65 -16.87
N THR A 589 13.68 -24.93 -16.62
CA THR A 589 12.59 -23.94 -16.69
C THR A 589 12.29 -23.24 -15.37
N ASN A 590 12.94 -23.65 -14.28
CA ASN A 590 12.64 -23.14 -12.93
C ASN A 590 12.96 -21.63 -12.82
N SER A 591 12.15 -20.91 -12.03
CA SER A 591 12.25 -19.45 -11.83
C SER A 591 13.61 -18.98 -11.27
N CYS A 592 14.35 -19.84 -10.58
CA CYS A 592 15.70 -19.56 -10.08
C CYS A 592 16.76 -19.53 -11.21
N MET A 593 16.46 -20.00 -12.42
CA MET A 593 17.43 -20.06 -13.52
C MET A 593 17.82 -18.67 -14.04
N GLY A 594 19.13 -18.43 -14.14
CA GLY A 594 19.73 -17.25 -14.72
C GLY A 594 19.88 -17.36 -16.25
N LYS A 595 20.17 -16.23 -16.90
CA LYS A 595 20.32 -16.16 -18.37
C LYS A 595 21.43 -17.06 -18.96
N ARG A 596 22.36 -17.54 -18.13
CA ARG A 596 23.50 -18.40 -18.51
C ARG A 596 23.28 -19.89 -18.23
N GLY A 597 22.05 -20.33 -17.97
CA GLY A 597 21.76 -21.74 -17.64
C GLY A 597 22.20 -22.17 -16.24
N LEU A 598 22.68 -21.26 -15.39
CA LEU A 598 23.05 -21.51 -13.99
C LEU A 598 21.98 -21.00 -13.03
N CYS A 599 21.81 -21.65 -11.88
CA CYS A 599 20.93 -21.17 -10.81
C CYS A 599 21.44 -19.83 -10.23
N LYS A 600 20.56 -18.81 -10.12
CA LYS A 600 20.87 -17.48 -9.55
C LYS A 600 21.40 -17.52 -8.11
N PHE A 601 21.10 -18.59 -7.39
CA PHE A 601 21.51 -18.79 -6.00
C PHE A 601 22.68 -19.78 -5.87
N ASN A 602 23.23 -20.26 -6.99
CA ASN A 602 24.27 -21.29 -7.07
C ASN A 602 23.87 -22.56 -6.28
N TYR A 603 22.77 -23.20 -6.69
CA TYR A 603 22.41 -24.57 -6.31
C TYR A 603 22.68 -25.53 -7.49
N PRO A 604 23.08 -26.79 -7.23
CA PRO A 604 23.45 -27.34 -5.92
C PRO A 604 24.68 -26.65 -5.29
N LYS A 605 24.79 -26.69 -3.96
CA LYS A 605 25.90 -26.15 -3.19
C LYS A 605 27.00 -27.19 -3.00
N ASP A 606 28.26 -26.76 -3.01
CA ASP A 606 29.38 -27.60 -2.63
C ASP A 606 29.24 -28.11 -1.18
N PHE A 607 29.68 -29.34 -0.93
CA PHE A 607 29.75 -29.90 0.43
C PHE A 607 30.90 -29.29 1.23
N ALA A 608 30.72 -29.20 2.55
CA ALA A 608 31.72 -28.69 3.48
C ALA A 608 31.60 -29.37 4.85
N GLU A 609 32.69 -29.97 5.33
CA GLU A 609 32.70 -30.69 6.62
C GLU A 609 32.59 -29.77 7.85
N GLN A 610 32.91 -28.49 7.69
CA GLN A 610 32.82 -27.47 8.74
C GLN A 610 32.51 -26.10 8.13
N THR A 611 31.84 -25.24 8.91
CA THR A 611 31.55 -23.87 8.48
C THR A 611 32.84 -23.05 8.39
N SER A 612 32.97 -22.24 7.33
CA SER A 612 34.15 -21.43 7.08
C SER A 612 33.80 -20.06 6.46
N LYS A 613 34.74 -19.12 6.48
CA LYS A 613 34.56 -17.78 5.89
C LYS A 613 34.82 -17.86 4.38
N GLY A 614 33.74 -17.77 3.59
CA GLY A 614 33.81 -17.79 2.13
C GLY A 614 34.49 -16.55 1.53
N LYS A 615 35.06 -16.70 0.33
CA LYS A 615 35.68 -15.61 -0.44
C LYS A 615 34.67 -14.54 -0.91
N ASN A 616 33.40 -14.94 -1.09
CA ASN A 616 32.34 -14.14 -1.72
C ASN A 616 31.29 -13.65 -0.69
N SER A 617 31.78 -13.09 0.41
CA SER A 617 31.01 -12.24 1.32
C SER A 617 29.92 -12.91 2.18
N TYR A 618 29.52 -14.14 1.86
CA TYR A 618 28.75 -15.05 2.72
C TYR A 618 29.65 -16.18 3.26
N PRO A 619 29.34 -16.79 4.43
CA PRO A 619 29.98 -18.02 4.88
C PRO A 619 29.74 -19.19 3.92
N ILE A 620 30.63 -20.17 3.99
CA ILE A 620 30.37 -21.52 3.49
C ILE A 620 29.91 -22.30 4.72
N TYR A 621 28.61 -22.59 4.83
CA TYR A 621 28.07 -23.36 5.96
C TYR A 621 28.46 -24.83 5.87
N ARG A 622 28.60 -25.48 7.03
CA ARG A 622 28.70 -26.92 7.15
C ARG A 622 27.53 -27.58 6.44
N ARG A 623 27.86 -28.50 5.55
CA ARG A 623 26.98 -29.19 4.63
C ARG A 623 27.64 -30.51 4.27
N ARG A 624 27.58 -31.49 5.17
CA ARG A 624 28.30 -32.77 5.02
C ARG A 624 27.66 -33.66 3.98
N SER A 625 28.47 -34.46 3.30
CA SER A 625 27.98 -35.51 2.41
C SER A 625 27.62 -36.76 3.21
N THR A 626 26.35 -36.86 3.62
CA THR A 626 25.85 -37.96 4.47
C THR A 626 25.33 -39.16 3.67
N GLY A 627 25.35 -39.09 2.33
CA GLY A 627 24.72 -40.09 1.45
C GLY A 627 23.18 -40.11 1.49
N LYS A 628 22.52 -39.39 2.41
CA LYS A 628 21.06 -39.32 2.50
C LYS A 628 20.48 -38.59 1.27
N LEU A 629 19.45 -39.19 0.68
CA LEU A 629 18.67 -38.65 -0.44
C LEU A 629 17.19 -38.55 -0.05
N VAL A 630 16.54 -37.47 -0.49
CA VAL A 630 15.13 -37.17 -0.19
C VAL A 630 14.39 -36.83 -1.48
N HIS A 631 13.19 -37.37 -1.63
CA HIS A 631 12.41 -37.24 -2.87
C HIS A 631 11.57 -35.95 -2.85
N ILE A 632 11.96 -34.97 -3.67
CA ILE A 632 11.37 -33.63 -3.75
C ILE A 632 11.06 -33.31 -5.22
N ARG A 633 9.77 -33.18 -5.55
CA ARG A 633 9.28 -32.82 -6.90
C ARG A 633 9.88 -33.72 -8.00
N GLU A 634 9.67 -35.03 -7.86
CA GLU A 634 10.09 -36.07 -8.82
C GLU A 634 11.61 -36.25 -8.95
N GLN A 635 12.40 -35.65 -8.05
CA GLN A 635 13.86 -35.69 -8.06
C GLN A 635 14.42 -36.07 -6.69
N TYR A 636 15.56 -36.75 -6.66
CA TYR A 636 16.28 -37.09 -5.43
C TYR A 636 17.32 -36.02 -5.11
N LEU A 637 17.09 -35.29 -4.03
CA LEU A 637 17.95 -34.22 -3.56
C LEU A 637 18.70 -34.66 -2.29
N ASN A 638 19.87 -34.08 -2.02
CA ASN A 638 20.65 -34.29 -0.80
C ASN A 638 20.96 -32.94 -0.14
N ASN A 639 21.77 -32.93 0.92
CA ASN A 639 22.21 -31.74 1.63
C ASN A 639 22.73 -30.61 0.72
N SER A 640 23.18 -30.84 -0.52
CA SER A 640 23.56 -29.77 -1.47
C SER A 640 22.41 -28.82 -1.85
N TRP A 641 21.15 -29.19 -1.58
CA TRP A 641 19.95 -28.41 -1.95
C TRP A 641 19.31 -27.65 -0.78
N ASP A 642 19.81 -27.82 0.45
CA ASP A 642 19.22 -27.19 1.64
C ASP A 642 19.41 -25.67 1.66
N VAL A 643 18.34 -24.94 1.93
CA VAL A 643 18.32 -23.49 2.15
C VAL A 643 18.69 -23.22 3.61
N PRO A 644 19.71 -22.39 3.92
CA PRO A 644 20.12 -22.11 5.30
C PRO A 644 18.97 -21.64 6.22
N TYR A 645 18.75 -22.35 7.32
CA TYR A 645 17.59 -22.19 8.20
C TYR A 645 17.99 -22.13 9.68
N ASN A 646 17.13 -21.55 10.52
CA ASN A 646 17.26 -21.64 11.97
C ASN A 646 16.25 -22.68 12.49
N PRO A 647 16.69 -23.77 13.14
CA PRO A 647 15.79 -24.85 13.58
C PRO A 647 14.61 -24.40 14.44
N TYR A 648 14.86 -23.54 15.43
CA TYR A 648 13.84 -23.03 16.34
C TYR A 648 12.78 -22.19 15.60
N LEU A 649 13.21 -21.24 14.78
CA LEU A 649 12.30 -20.36 14.03
C LEU A 649 11.51 -21.14 12.96
N LEU A 650 12.14 -22.10 12.28
CA LEU A 650 11.46 -22.94 11.29
C LEU A 650 10.32 -23.75 11.94
N CYS A 651 10.60 -24.44 13.04
CA CYS A 651 9.58 -25.21 13.77
C CYS A 651 8.48 -24.32 14.37
N LYS A 652 8.84 -23.12 14.85
CA LYS A 652 7.88 -22.18 15.44
C LYS A 652 6.94 -21.55 14.39
N PHE A 653 7.49 -21.04 13.30
CA PHE A 653 6.75 -20.26 12.31
C PHE A 653 6.18 -21.11 11.16
N ASP A 654 6.59 -22.37 11.01
CA ASP A 654 6.09 -23.30 9.98
C ASP A 654 5.96 -22.65 8.59
N CYS A 655 7.06 -22.06 8.11
CA CYS A 655 7.11 -21.38 6.83
C CYS A 655 8.54 -21.31 6.27
N HIS A 656 8.67 -20.95 4.99
CA HIS A 656 9.98 -20.75 4.38
C HIS A 656 10.70 -19.54 4.99
N MET A 657 11.73 -19.80 5.80
CA MET A 657 12.60 -18.80 6.43
C MET A 657 14.07 -19.04 6.10
N ASN A 658 14.68 -18.20 5.27
CA ASN A 658 16.13 -18.26 5.02
C ASN A 658 16.87 -17.38 6.02
N ILE A 659 17.99 -17.84 6.57
CA ILE A 659 18.85 -17.07 7.48
C ILE A 659 20.31 -17.11 7.00
N GLU A 660 20.90 -15.92 6.87
CA GLU A 660 22.24 -15.73 6.34
C GLU A 660 23.07 -14.85 7.28
N VAL A 661 24.23 -15.33 7.71
CA VAL A 661 25.20 -14.53 8.44
C VAL A 661 25.95 -13.63 7.46
N CYS A 662 25.93 -12.34 7.71
CA CYS A 662 26.57 -11.32 6.86
C CYS A 662 28.05 -11.20 7.21
N SER A 663 28.95 -11.95 6.57
CA SER A 663 30.37 -11.96 6.96
C SER A 663 31.15 -10.72 6.46
N ASP A 664 30.81 -10.16 5.30
CA ASP A 664 31.49 -9.02 4.66
C ASP A 664 30.54 -7.84 4.35
N ILE A 665 31.12 -6.65 4.22
CA ILE A 665 30.41 -5.40 3.98
C ILE A 665 29.93 -5.26 2.51
N LYS A 666 30.45 -6.06 1.57
CA LYS A 666 29.92 -6.12 0.19
C LYS A 666 28.48 -6.64 0.14
N VAL A 667 28.09 -7.54 1.06
CA VAL A 667 26.70 -8.05 1.16
C VAL A 667 25.72 -6.92 1.46
N VAL A 668 26.16 -5.89 2.17
CA VAL A 668 25.33 -4.74 2.57
C VAL A 668 24.74 -4.01 1.35
N LYS A 669 25.51 -3.88 0.26
CA LYS A 669 25.01 -3.34 -1.03
C LYS A 669 23.88 -4.23 -1.60
N TYR A 670 24.08 -5.55 -1.58
CA TYR A 670 23.12 -6.52 -2.11
C TYR A 670 21.85 -6.60 -1.27
N ILE A 671 21.94 -6.60 0.06
CA ILE A 671 20.77 -6.66 0.94
C ILE A 671 19.98 -5.34 0.91
N TYR A 672 20.64 -4.18 0.85
CA TYR A 672 19.93 -2.92 0.72
C TYR A 672 19.18 -2.76 -0.61
N LYS A 673 19.54 -3.52 -1.65
CA LYS A 673 18.72 -3.65 -2.86
C LYS A 673 17.31 -4.19 -2.57
N TYR A 674 17.16 -5.10 -1.61
CA TYR A 674 15.86 -5.67 -1.22
C TYR A 674 15.10 -4.72 -0.30
N ILE A 675 15.77 -4.12 0.68
CA ILE A 675 15.11 -3.21 1.66
C ILE A 675 14.72 -1.88 1.02
N CYS A 676 15.50 -1.42 0.05
CA CYS A 676 15.21 -0.23 -0.76
C CYS A 676 14.67 -0.61 -2.13
N LYS A 677 14.09 -1.81 -2.29
CA LYS A 677 13.31 -2.17 -3.48
C LYS A 677 11.98 -1.43 -3.41
N GLY A 678 11.70 -0.59 -4.40
CA GLY A 678 10.36 -0.02 -4.56
C GLY A 678 9.37 -1.07 -5.05
N HIS A 679 8.13 -0.63 -5.31
CA HIS A 679 7.20 -1.41 -6.13
C HIS A 679 7.90 -1.86 -7.42
N ASP A 680 7.53 -3.03 -7.95
CA ASP A 680 7.93 -3.38 -9.30
C ASP A 680 7.51 -2.26 -10.26
N LYS A 681 8.47 -1.79 -11.05
CA LYS A 681 8.29 -0.74 -12.04
C LYS A 681 8.63 -1.26 -13.42
N ILE A 682 7.87 -0.85 -14.43
CA ILE A 682 8.34 -0.95 -15.82
C ILE A 682 9.36 0.17 -16.03
N ALA A 683 10.54 -0.17 -16.54
CA ALA A 683 11.54 0.81 -16.95
C ALA A 683 11.19 1.32 -18.35
N PHE A 684 10.67 2.54 -18.43
CA PHE A 684 10.50 3.29 -19.66
C PHE A 684 10.74 4.78 -19.36
N CYS A 685 11.17 5.56 -20.36
CA CYS A 685 11.41 7.00 -20.22
C CYS A 685 10.61 7.72 -21.31
N ILE A 686 9.59 8.51 -20.92
CA ILE A 686 8.83 9.33 -21.86
C ILE A 686 9.45 10.73 -21.87
N HIS A 687 10.51 10.91 -22.66
CA HIS A 687 11.07 12.23 -22.90
C HIS A 687 10.27 12.94 -24.00
N ASN A 688 9.32 13.77 -23.59
CA ASN A 688 8.81 14.88 -24.39
C ASN A 688 8.79 16.12 -23.48
N ASN A 689 9.67 17.08 -23.78
CA ASN A 689 9.93 18.34 -23.05
C ASN A 689 10.64 18.23 -21.68
N ASN A 690 11.27 19.35 -21.28
CA ASN A 690 12.15 19.48 -20.10
C ASN A 690 11.42 19.43 -18.74
N GLU A 691 10.13 19.06 -18.69
CA GLU A 691 9.33 19.01 -17.46
C GLU A 691 8.97 17.57 -17.09
N ILE A 692 9.64 17.04 -16.04
CA ILE A 692 9.39 15.69 -15.52
C ILE A 692 8.19 15.74 -14.57
N ASP A 693 7.09 15.08 -14.95
CA ASP A 693 5.93 14.82 -14.10
C ASP A 693 6.13 13.51 -13.31
N GLU A 694 6.67 13.63 -12.09
CA GLU A 694 6.94 12.47 -11.23
C GLU A 694 5.65 11.75 -10.77
N ILE A 695 4.49 12.43 -10.78
CA ILE A 695 3.20 11.84 -10.40
C ILE A 695 2.73 10.91 -11.53
N LYS A 696 2.83 11.35 -12.79
CA LYS A 696 2.53 10.55 -13.98
C LYS A 696 3.51 9.40 -14.18
N GLU A 697 4.81 9.62 -13.96
CA GLU A 697 5.82 8.55 -13.99
C GLU A 697 5.54 7.49 -12.91
N TYR A 698 5.35 7.91 -11.65
CA TYR A 698 5.02 6.99 -10.57
C TYR A 698 3.74 6.20 -10.87
N ARG A 699 2.68 6.89 -11.34
CA ARG A 699 1.41 6.26 -11.72
C ARG A 699 1.65 5.16 -12.75
N SER A 700 2.25 5.50 -13.89
CA SER A 700 2.37 4.62 -15.05
C SER A 700 3.37 3.49 -14.88
N ALA A 701 4.39 3.67 -14.03
CA ALA A 701 5.42 2.64 -13.81
C ALA A 701 4.97 1.54 -12.83
N ARG A 702 4.20 1.87 -11.79
CA ARG A 702 3.94 0.96 -10.66
C ARG A 702 3.01 -0.20 -10.98
N TRP A 703 3.25 -1.31 -10.29
CA TRP A 703 2.37 -2.47 -10.21
C TRP A 703 1.78 -2.61 -8.80
N VAL A 704 0.53 -3.07 -8.72
CA VAL A 704 -0.19 -3.35 -7.46
C VAL A 704 -0.66 -4.82 -7.44
N THR A 705 -0.52 -5.48 -6.28
CA THR A 705 -1.07 -6.82 -6.01
C THR A 705 -2.17 -6.80 -4.93
N PRO A 706 -3.03 -7.83 -4.80
CA PRO A 706 -4.11 -7.84 -3.80
C PRO A 706 -3.63 -7.88 -2.33
N PRO A 707 -2.60 -8.65 -1.94
CA PRO A 707 -2.04 -8.60 -0.58
C PRO A 707 -1.39 -7.24 -0.27
N GLU A 708 -0.72 -6.62 -1.25
CA GLU A 708 -0.19 -5.27 -1.12
C GLU A 708 -1.31 -4.24 -0.91
N ALA A 709 -2.36 -4.30 -1.72
CA ALA A 709 -3.54 -3.44 -1.57
C ALA A 709 -4.17 -3.58 -0.18
N ALA A 710 -4.35 -4.80 0.32
CA ALA A 710 -4.83 -5.07 1.67
C ALA A 710 -3.90 -4.49 2.76
N TRP A 711 -2.59 -4.76 2.67
CA TRP A 711 -1.57 -4.25 3.60
C TRP A 711 -1.57 -2.73 3.67
N ARG A 712 -1.62 -2.07 2.50
CA ARG A 712 -1.67 -0.62 2.34
C ARG A 712 -2.98 -0.02 2.88
N LEU A 713 -4.12 -0.63 2.58
CA LEU A 713 -5.43 -0.19 3.08
C LEU A 713 -5.48 -0.26 4.61
N PHE A 714 -5.11 -1.39 5.21
CA PHE A 714 -5.05 -1.51 6.67
C PHE A 714 -3.98 -0.60 7.30
N GLY A 715 -3.07 -0.03 6.52
CA GLY A 715 -2.04 0.90 6.96
C GLY A 715 -0.96 0.21 7.79
N PHE A 716 -0.65 -1.05 7.46
CA PHE A 716 0.44 -1.77 8.10
C PHE A 716 1.80 -1.19 7.62
N PRO A 717 2.80 -1.06 8.49
CA PRO A 717 4.11 -0.52 8.12
C PRO A 717 4.79 -1.46 7.12
N ILE A 718 5.24 -0.90 6.00
CA ILE A 718 6.01 -1.67 5.00
C ILE A 718 7.47 -1.80 5.43
N SER A 719 8.02 -0.82 6.12
CA SER A 719 9.40 -0.89 6.62
C SER A 719 9.53 -0.13 7.92
N GLU A 720 10.30 -0.68 8.85
CA GLU A 720 10.70 -0.02 10.10
C GLU A 720 12.22 -0.05 10.26
N MET A 721 12.74 0.90 11.03
CA MET A 721 14.14 1.06 11.36
C MET A 721 14.25 1.48 12.81
N THR A 722 15.07 0.76 13.59
CA THR A 722 15.42 1.11 14.96
C THR A 722 16.94 1.04 15.12
N PRO A 723 17.57 2.04 15.75
CA PRO A 723 16.95 3.25 16.29
C PRO A 723 16.59 4.27 15.20
N THR A 724 15.79 5.29 15.53
CA THR A 724 15.24 6.23 14.53
C THR A 724 16.33 7.15 13.98
N VAL A 725 16.39 7.34 12.66
CA VAL A 725 17.36 8.26 12.04
C VAL A 725 16.83 9.69 11.97
N TYR A 726 17.66 10.64 12.40
CA TYR A 726 17.45 12.08 12.30
C TYR A 726 18.31 12.65 11.17
N HIS A 727 17.68 13.33 10.21
CA HIS A 727 18.35 13.83 9.01
C HIS A 727 18.83 15.27 9.20
N LEU A 728 20.15 15.49 9.23
CA LEU A 728 20.72 16.84 9.28
C LEU A 728 20.94 17.40 7.88
N GLN A 729 20.42 18.61 7.67
CA GLN A 729 20.71 19.37 6.47
C GLN A 729 22.17 19.85 6.51
N LEU A 730 22.94 19.48 5.50
CA LEU A 730 24.24 20.09 5.19
C LEU A 730 24.09 20.86 3.88
N HIS A 731 24.62 22.07 3.83
CA HIS A 731 24.67 22.90 2.64
C HIS A 731 25.85 23.85 2.72
N SER A 732 26.34 24.31 1.56
CA SER A 732 27.23 25.46 1.50
C SER A 732 26.46 26.75 1.76
N GLU A 733 27.16 27.87 1.95
CA GLU A 733 26.54 29.18 2.04
C GLU A 733 25.73 29.49 0.75
N GLY A 734 24.54 30.06 0.91
CA GLY A 734 23.58 30.29 -0.17
C GLY A 734 22.96 29.02 -0.79
N GLN A 735 23.42 27.82 -0.42
CA GLN A 735 22.96 26.55 -1.01
C GLN A 735 21.87 25.83 -0.19
N GLN A 736 21.23 26.51 0.78
CA GLN A 736 20.09 25.95 1.50
C GLN A 736 18.84 25.84 0.61
N PHE A 737 18.01 24.83 0.88
CA PHE A 737 16.68 24.72 0.27
C PHE A 737 15.69 25.66 0.96
N VAL A 738 14.91 26.38 0.16
CA VAL A 738 13.85 27.28 0.59
C VAL A 738 12.53 26.79 0.00
N SER A 739 11.53 26.60 0.87
CA SER A 739 10.14 26.31 0.49
C SER A 739 9.35 27.61 0.31
N PHE A 740 8.57 27.74 -0.75
CA PHE A 740 7.82 28.95 -1.08
C PHE A 740 6.56 28.64 -1.90
N LYS A 741 5.60 29.57 -1.94
CA LYS A 741 4.35 29.41 -2.71
C LYS A 741 4.46 30.04 -4.10
N SER A 742 3.69 29.56 -5.07
CA SER A 742 3.64 30.14 -6.43
C SER A 742 3.14 31.59 -6.46
N SER A 743 2.32 31.97 -5.47
CA SER A 743 1.74 33.31 -5.31
C SER A 743 2.65 34.31 -4.61
N GLU A 744 3.85 33.91 -4.20
CA GLU A 744 4.83 34.81 -3.58
C GLU A 744 5.77 35.42 -4.65
N THR A 745 6.25 36.63 -4.41
CA THR A 745 7.31 37.24 -5.23
C THR A 745 8.67 36.80 -4.71
N VAL A 746 9.66 36.66 -5.60
CA VAL A 746 11.04 36.27 -5.22
C VAL A 746 11.61 37.23 -4.18
N ASN A 747 11.38 38.54 -4.31
CA ASN A 747 11.78 39.54 -3.31
C ASN A 747 11.19 39.29 -1.92
N ARG A 748 9.89 38.96 -1.82
CA ARG A 748 9.23 38.65 -0.54
C ARG A 748 9.81 37.38 0.09
N ILE A 749 10.15 36.37 -0.72
CA ILE A 749 10.78 35.14 -0.25
C ILE A 749 12.16 35.45 0.31
N LEU A 750 13.01 36.17 -0.43
CA LEU A 750 14.39 36.51 -0.04
C LEU A 750 14.49 37.42 1.19
N ASN A 751 13.49 38.30 1.39
CA ASN A 751 13.42 39.19 2.55
C ASN A 751 12.91 38.51 3.83
N ASN A 752 12.44 37.27 3.78
CA ASN A 752 11.99 36.55 4.97
C ASN A 752 13.21 36.09 5.81
N PRO A 753 13.41 36.61 7.04
CA PRO A 753 14.61 36.29 7.84
C PRO A 753 14.70 34.81 8.21
N MET A 754 13.56 34.09 8.28
CA MET A 754 13.54 32.68 8.64
C MET A 754 14.22 31.77 7.61
N ILE A 755 14.31 32.16 6.33
CA ILE A 755 14.97 31.33 5.28
C ILE A 755 16.47 31.17 5.53
N ARG A 756 17.08 32.10 6.27
CA ARG A 756 18.50 32.06 6.64
C ARG A 756 18.73 31.17 7.87
N LYS A 757 17.68 30.84 8.62
CA LYS A 757 17.72 29.91 9.75
C LYS A 757 17.51 28.48 9.28
N THR A 758 18.57 27.68 9.31
CA THR A 758 18.55 26.22 9.11
C THR A 758 19.14 25.53 10.33
N MET A 759 18.96 24.21 10.43
CA MET A 759 19.61 23.39 11.46
C MET A 759 21.13 23.66 11.57
N LEU A 760 21.79 23.90 10.43
CA LEU A 760 23.24 24.12 10.34
C LEU A 760 23.64 25.55 10.74
N THR A 761 22.92 26.57 10.29
CA THR A 761 23.25 27.96 10.64
C THR A 761 23.00 28.23 12.12
N GLU A 762 21.91 27.70 12.68
CA GLU A 762 21.62 27.84 14.11
C GLU A 762 22.53 26.95 14.96
N PHE A 763 23.08 25.85 14.42
CA PHE A 763 24.17 25.12 15.09
C PHE A 763 25.41 26.01 15.24
N PHE A 764 25.82 26.72 14.18
CA PHE A 764 26.94 27.68 14.28
C PHE A 764 26.62 28.87 15.19
N ALA A 765 25.36 29.33 15.23
CA ALA A 765 24.92 30.37 16.16
C ALA A 765 25.01 29.89 17.62
N MET A 766 24.49 28.70 17.94
CA MET A 766 24.56 28.10 19.27
C MET A 766 26.00 27.91 19.77
N ASN A 767 26.90 27.44 18.91
CA ASN A 767 28.33 27.31 19.24
C ASN A 767 29.07 28.65 19.36
N ARG A 768 28.39 29.80 19.16
CA ARG A 768 28.91 31.15 19.42
C ARG A 768 28.27 31.80 20.65
N THR A 769 27.03 31.43 21.00
CA THR A 769 26.22 32.17 21.98
C THR A 769 25.73 31.36 23.17
N ASN A 770 25.76 30.02 23.11
CA ASN A 770 25.27 29.15 24.18
C ASN A 770 26.45 28.50 24.92
N GLU A 771 26.64 28.87 26.18
CA GLU A 771 27.76 28.41 27.01
C GLU A 771 27.88 26.88 27.08
N HIS A 772 26.77 26.16 27.16
CA HIS A 772 26.79 24.69 27.17
C HIS A 772 27.21 24.09 25.82
N ALA A 773 26.74 24.65 24.69
CA ALA A 773 27.20 24.22 23.37
C ALA A 773 28.71 24.44 23.19
N ILE A 774 29.20 25.62 23.60
CA ILE A 774 30.62 26.00 23.59
C ILE A 774 31.44 25.03 24.45
N ALA A 775 31.01 24.77 25.69
CA ALA A 775 31.71 23.89 26.63
C ALA A 775 31.76 22.42 26.17
N MET A 776 30.73 21.93 25.47
CA MET A 776 30.68 20.54 25.01
C MET A 776 31.46 20.28 23.71
N GLN A 777 31.80 21.32 22.93
CA GLN A 777 32.56 21.23 21.67
C GLN A 777 32.05 20.16 20.68
N LEU A 778 30.73 19.98 20.60
CA LEU A 778 30.10 18.91 19.82
C LEU A 778 30.27 19.11 18.32
N LEU A 779 30.56 18.05 17.57
CA LEU A 779 30.40 18.09 16.12
C LEU A 779 28.91 18.23 15.75
N TYR A 780 28.60 18.79 14.59
CA TYR A 780 27.21 18.96 14.13
C TYR A 780 26.40 17.65 14.14
N LYS A 781 27.05 16.52 13.83
CA LYS A 781 26.48 15.15 13.90
C LYS A 781 26.23 14.63 15.34
N GLU A 782 26.80 15.23 16.36
CA GLU A 782 26.64 14.86 17.78
C GLU A 782 25.65 15.81 18.47
N PHE A 783 25.46 17.02 17.93
CA PHE A 783 24.61 18.06 18.51
C PHE A 783 23.17 17.60 18.86
N PRO A 784 22.45 16.85 18.01
CA PRO A 784 21.09 16.37 18.33
C PRO A 784 21.01 15.25 19.37
N GLU A 785 22.15 14.67 19.79
CA GLU A 785 22.21 13.78 20.97
C GLU A 785 21.97 14.59 22.26
N HIS A 786 22.28 15.90 22.27
CA HIS A 786 22.16 16.80 23.44
C HIS A 786 21.12 17.94 23.28
N PHE A 787 20.75 18.28 22.05
CA PHE A 787 19.82 19.36 21.73
C PHE A 787 18.64 18.86 20.86
N VAL A 788 17.50 19.54 20.93
CA VAL A 788 16.30 19.30 20.12
C VAL A 788 16.12 20.47 19.15
N TRP A 789 15.87 20.18 17.87
CA TRP A 789 15.46 21.20 16.92
C TRP A 789 13.96 21.47 17.06
N SER A 790 13.58 22.74 17.18
CA SER A 790 12.19 23.19 17.08
C SER A 790 11.91 23.71 15.66
N PRO A 791 11.15 22.98 14.81
CA PRO A 791 10.89 23.41 13.44
C PRO A 791 10.09 24.70 13.33
N GLY A 792 9.20 24.98 14.31
CA GLY A 792 8.35 26.18 14.31
C GLY A 792 9.12 27.46 14.61
N TYR A 793 9.97 27.44 15.64
CA TYR A 793 10.80 28.59 16.01
C TYR A 793 12.13 28.66 15.25
N ARG A 794 12.50 27.59 14.53
CA ARG A 794 13.80 27.39 13.86
C ARG A 794 14.96 27.66 14.81
N THR A 795 14.95 26.99 15.96
CA THR A 795 15.99 27.09 17.00
C THR A 795 16.32 25.73 17.58
N TRP A 796 17.52 25.62 18.17
CA TRP A 796 17.91 24.47 19.00
C TRP A 796 17.64 24.78 20.47
N THR A 797 16.97 23.87 21.17
CA THR A 797 16.80 23.90 22.63
C THR A 797 17.56 22.74 23.26
N ARG A 798 17.98 22.85 24.51
CA ARG A 798 18.59 21.72 25.24
C ARG A 798 17.56 20.59 25.43
N ARG A 799 18.03 19.34 25.48
CA ARG A 799 17.23 18.17 25.90
C ARG A 799 17.02 18.11 27.41
#